data_AF-D2YGF4-F1
#
_entry.id   AF-D2YGF4-F1
#
_cell.length_a   1.000
_cell.length_b   1.000
_cell.length_c   1.000
_cell.angle_alpha   90.00
_cell.angle_beta   90.00
_cell.angle_gamma   90.00
#
_symmetry.space_group_name_H-M   'P 1'
#
loop_
_entity.id
_entity.type
_entity.pdbx_description
1 polymer ?
#
loop_
_entity_poly.entity_id
_entity_poly.type
_entity_poly.pdbx_seq_one_letter_code
_entity_poly.pdbx_strand_id
1 'polypeptide(L)'
;MQFKRIALASAITGILSGCGADDQPYEYISKPSNSYTRDQVKTDQVYLYMPSMAHAPRYAGSMAPFMQGQEKLVTVAFEANNDSAKSGEIKVRMISPDVISQGEIDEKALGRWIERADDQSLVLSIPVDYVDYQCKENDYNECTNKEEQVDNNEVPWHQRAYFEPDFTKTTIAEASWNDLLTFAEGCYTKVGTPRLAIDPSTGWKGYEITTDGVLNFELMQDYRVTNNWNCMLNALDSNDYDIDKLSFSVSQFYSLVPLDLVRSPSQNTNTTRSASRGVYEPVIYLKGDEDTFGFFANEVGRPDPSYVDGQFDQTFQYLHRFNPKQPYIDYHLSDSFDQNAETLFFKQVTKDVIALINPQLVKVGVPQIRLHEPSGKQSGDLRYNVINLIDEPLDNGLAGYGPSAVNPLTGEIVHAHVNQYSGVLRSISDILWDRIANDYNRGRVTTVNASSTTNTASSTTDTPVSNGAGVSHYDTQRSVDATEATNLDQAQALPMAYQSLADVVKAVQEELTYGQEDVSFEEMSALRELERRMWAENNMYPVSELRAGATLKSLPTTIGGITFNFQDKSLWKNGEVGVVGKLKEWNELNEKQQADLGLFITGVFYAKTLVHELGHNFGLRHNFKGSNDANNYFAQSELAEHGLRTVPGYSSIMDYNPSMLNALAVFGPYDLAALRFGYKRQVEASKTIVNSDNTQTVSQVFLNAGMFDEQLRNEALDPNIVSSVETSNGAIDALKDKYKDQPLRQFLYCTDGNVSLNDDCNRHDEGRNRAEIMAFKLESYEDNYYKRILRGMRDRFSESTTMEYAERRVSEFMDWRNSLHMFEYYQNNVFGQPISNVQMLGLPVGDAAYCNDEANATVWPFEVLCGSPKSVDMARDKLINILLTPDHTCELKAADGTISYRALADIISVYSQRNNFPINYVPTSCFDDTVKRSLAANVTVVGELGKYLNSGKAPRPAPVNNYSNFIDYIGHWPDILAASVALVDRVGKRESTDRSTKSLIELPDVYGLKDGYYQFSASGYMLLDTLILGETLLWLNFKDSEGNYHPAQGDFTTFSWSNKIDRMPYYGSYPVRKSFGLPLYEEVPLNKAILTAMVLHSAGNMVDQRDEVFARSITMRSESVGSGDGVRTFVRSNGATYYATKENRYAWYMLGFTKDYKALTDVEAEINADPASTKKLEDVTLTTIKLADFQDAAKRKDLEKQYRYQLQSLQYLPIYNRTSYLRDDLAAH
;
A
#
# COMPACT_ATOMS: atom_id res chain seq x y z
N MET A 1 -52.33 22.22 98.87
CA MET A 1 -52.04 23.06 97.69
C MET A 1 -50.88 22.43 96.94
N GLN A 2 -50.88 22.48 95.60
CA GLN A 2 -49.98 21.78 94.65
C GLN A 2 -50.35 20.32 94.29
N PHE A 3 -51.49 20.08 93.64
CA PHE A 3 -51.73 18.87 92.82
C PHE A 3 -52.89 19.07 91.80
N LYS A 4 -52.94 20.25 91.15
CA LYS A 4 -53.95 20.60 90.12
C LYS A 4 -53.35 21.11 88.81
N ARG A 5 -52.26 20.49 88.33
CA ARG A 5 -51.71 20.74 86.97
C ARG A 5 -51.57 19.50 86.07
N ILE A 6 -51.81 18.29 86.58
CA ILE A 6 -51.63 17.07 85.77
C ILE A 6 -52.92 16.64 85.05
N ALA A 7 -54.11 16.93 85.59
CA ALA A 7 -55.38 16.53 84.96
C ALA A 7 -55.82 17.38 83.76
N LEU A 8 -55.27 18.59 83.57
CA LEU A 8 -55.58 19.43 82.39
C LEU A 8 -54.60 19.21 81.23
N ALA A 9 -53.41 18.63 81.50
CA ALA A 9 -52.47 18.25 80.45
C ALA A 9 -52.94 16.99 79.70
N SER A 10 -53.57 16.03 80.39
CA SER A 10 -54.04 14.77 79.77
C SER A 10 -55.29 14.91 78.89
N ALA A 11 -56.10 15.96 79.07
CA ALA A 11 -57.31 16.18 78.29
C ALA A 11 -57.06 16.93 76.97
N ILE A 12 -55.95 17.67 76.86
CA ILE A 12 -55.53 18.30 75.60
C ILE A 12 -54.75 17.31 74.72
N THR A 13 -54.05 16.32 75.32
CA THR A 13 -53.39 15.26 74.55
C THR A 13 -54.36 14.24 73.95
N GLY A 14 -55.53 14.01 74.56
CA GLY A 14 -56.52 13.03 74.07
C GLY A 14 -57.45 13.54 72.95
N ILE A 15 -57.55 14.86 72.75
CA ILE A 15 -58.34 15.46 71.66
C ILE A 15 -57.46 15.87 70.48
N LEU A 16 -56.14 16.00 70.66
CA LEU A 16 -55.18 16.20 69.57
C LEU A 16 -54.62 14.91 68.96
N SER A 17 -54.95 13.74 69.52
CA SER A 17 -54.58 12.43 68.97
C SER A 17 -55.63 11.86 68.00
N GLY A 18 -56.66 12.63 67.63
CA GLY A 18 -57.75 12.21 66.74
C GLY A 18 -57.71 12.79 65.32
N CYS A 19 -56.71 13.61 64.99
CA CYS A 19 -56.45 14.12 63.64
C CYS A 19 -54.94 14.02 63.35
N GLY A 20 -54.39 12.81 63.39
CA GLY A 20 -53.14 12.51 62.69
C GLY A 20 -53.53 11.86 61.37
N ALA A 21 -53.40 12.59 60.26
CA ALA A 21 -53.36 11.95 58.96
C ALA A 21 -52.22 10.92 59.02
N ASP A 22 -52.54 9.69 58.67
CA ASP A 22 -51.69 8.52 58.83
C ASP A 22 -50.27 8.74 58.26
N ASP A 23 -49.24 8.52 59.07
CA ASP A 23 -47.84 8.33 58.63
C ASP A 23 -47.71 6.98 57.89
N GLN A 24 -48.50 6.77 56.82
CA GLN A 24 -48.29 5.65 55.91
C GLN A 24 -47.08 5.96 55.03
N PRO A 25 -46.09 5.05 54.94
CA PRO A 25 -44.94 5.24 54.05
C PRO A 25 -45.43 5.34 52.61
N TYR A 26 -44.89 6.30 51.86
CA TYR A 26 -45.25 6.52 50.46
C TYR A 26 -44.97 5.26 49.61
N GLU A 27 -46.02 4.70 49.00
CA GLU A 27 -45.93 3.55 48.11
C GLU A 27 -45.48 4.01 46.72
N TYR A 28 -44.18 3.93 46.43
CA TYR A 28 -43.61 4.21 45.11
C TYR A 28 -43.94 3.11 44.10
N ILE A 29 -44.20 3.50 42.84
CA ILE A 29 -44.28 2.56 41.73
C ILE A 29 -42.84 2.19 41.32
N SER A 30 -42.62 0.90 41.03
CA SER A 30 -41.36 0.45 40.44
C SER A 30 -41.23 1.03 39.03
N LYS A 31 -40.38 2.05 38.88
CA LYS A 31 -40.07 2.67 37.58
C LYS A 31 -39.33 1.68 36.67
N PRO A 32 -39.56 1.71 35.35
CA PRO A 32 -38.81 0.89 34.40
C PRO A 32 -37.30 1.13 34.50
N SER A 33 -36.50 0.09 34.27
CA SER A 33 -35.02 0.19 34.33
C SER A 33 -34.41 1.07 33.23
N ASN A 34 -35.20 1.45 32.24
CA ASN A 34 -34.88 2.39 31.16
C ASN A 34 -35.56 3.76 31.36
N SER A 35 -36.11 4.08 32.54
CA SER A 35 -36.66 5.41 32.85
C SER A 35 -35.55 6.33 33.37
N TYR A 36 -35.35 7.46 32.69
CA TYR A 36 -34.31 8.45 32.99
C TYR A 36 -34.93 9.82 33.23
N THR A 37 -34.28 10.66 34.04
CA THR A 37 -34.72 12.06 34.23
C THR A 37 -34.21 12.93 33.10
N ARG A 38 -35.02 13.90 32.66
CA ARG A 38 -34.69 14.75 31.50
C ARG A 38 -33.38 15.52 31.65
N ASP A 39 -32.99 15.88 32.87
CA ASP A 39 -31.73 16.57 33.16
C ASP A 39 -30.49 15.70 32.90
N GLN A 40 -30.63 14.40 32.72
CA GLN A 40 -29.55 13.51 32.29
C GLN A 40 -29.20 13.67 30.80
N VAL A 41 -29.99 14.42 30.02
CA VAL A 41 -29.65 14.84 28.66
C VAL A 41 -29.41 16.35 28.69
N LYS A 42 -28.17 16.78 28.43
CA LYS A 42 -27.73 18.19 28.58
C LYS A 42 -28.05 18.99 27.32
N THR A 43 -29.32 19.32 27.10
CA THR A 43 -29.77 20.05 25.90
C THR A 43 -29.18 21.47 25.75
N ASP A 44 -28.54 22.00 26.81
CA ASP A 44 -27.86 23.29 26.83
C ASP A 44 -26.36 23.20 26.50
N GLN A 45 -25.84 21.99 26.23
CA GLN A 45 -24.42 21.73 25.93
C GLN A 45 -24.23 21.20 24.51
N VAL A 46 -23.03 21.41 23.97
CA VAL A 46 -22.56 20.76 22.75
C VAL A 46 -21.98 19.39 23.11
N TYR A 47 -22.27 18.40 22.27
CA TYR A 47 -21.80 17.03 22.38
C TYR A 47 -20.76 16.74 21.31
N LEU A 48 -19.76 15.92 21.66
CA LEU A 48 -18.98 15.18 20.68
C LEU A 48 -19.73 13.88 20.37
N TYR A 49 -20.01 13.67 19.10
CA TYR A 49 -20.67 12.48 18.57
C TYR A 49 -19.74 11.72 17.66
N MET A 50 -19.77 10.39 17.76
CA MET A 50 -19.05 9.51 16.85
C MET A 50 -19.71 8.13 16.79
N PRO A 51 -20.00 7.59 15.59
CA PRO A 51 -20.34 6.19 15.41
C PRO A 51 -19.06 5.36 15.21
N SER A 52 -19.07 4.11 15.68
CA SER A 52 -17.97 3.15 15.51
C SER A 52 -18.51 1.76 15.29
N MET A 53 -17.89 1.00 14.40
CA MET A 53 -18.16 -0.43 14.23
C MET A 53 -17.56 -1.18 15.42
N ALA A 54 -18.38 -1.84 16.22
CA ALA A 54 -17.91 -2.53 17.43
C ALA A 54 -17.66 -4.01 17.20
N HIS A 55 -18.41 -4.66 16.30
CA HIS A 55 -18.23 -6.08 15.98
C HIS A 55 -18.71 -6.41 14.56
N ALA A 56 -17.95 -7.25 13.85
CA ALA A 56 -18.45 -8.05 12.73
C ALA A 56 -17.73 -9.41 12.71
N PRO A 57 -18.36 -10.48 12.19
CA PRO A 57 -17.74 -11.79 12.12
C PRO A 57 -16.61 -11.82 11.08
N ARG A 58 -15.69 -12.77 11.24
CA ARG A 58 -14.52 -12.97 10.37
C ARG A 58 -14.78 -12.84 8.87
N TYR A 59 -15.85 -13.46 8.38
CA TYR A 59 -16.17 -13.56 6.96
C TYR A 59 -16.90 -12.33 6.39
N ALA A 60 -17.29 -11.38 7.25
CA ALA A 60 -17.89 -10.10 6.85
C ALA A 60 -16.81 -9.01 6.69
N GLY A 61 -15.68 -9.33 6.03
CA GLY A 61 -14.56 -8.40 5.87
C GLY A 61 -14.95 -7.08 5.19
N SER A 62 -15.90 -7.12 4.25
CA SER A 62 -16.44 -5.94 3.56
C SER A 62 -17.19 -4.95 4.46
N MET A 63 -17.63 -5.39 5.64
CA MET A 63 -18.25 -4.50 6.64
C MET A 63 -17.24 -3.64 7.38
N ALA A 64 -15.95 -3.78 7.08
CA ALA A 64 -14.88 -3.00 7.66
C ALA A 64 -14.93 -3.08 9.21
N PRO A 65 -14.80 -4.30 9.76
CA PRO A 65 -15.00 -4.54 11.18
C PRO A 65 -14.03 -3.70 12.02
N PHE A 66 -14.53 -3.17 13.14
CA PHE A 66 -13.77 -2.34 14.08
C PHE A 66 -13.29 -0.98 13.53
N MET A 67 -13.87 -0.49 12.42
CA MET A 67 -13.61 0.88 11.93
C MET A 67 -14.38 1.96 12.70
N GLN A 68 -13.77 3.14 12.80
CA GLN A 68 -14.35 4.32 13.43
C GLN A 68 -14.98 5.20 12.36
N GLY A 69 -16.11 5.84 12.68
CA GLY A 69 -16.68 6.90 11.86
C GLY A 69 -16.05 8.27 12.13
N GLN A 70 -16.55 9.28 11.42
CA GLN A 70 -16.08 10.66 11.59
C GLN A 70 -16.74 11.33 12.81
N GLU A 71 -15.93 11.99 13.63
CA GLU A 71 -16.39 12.77 14.77
C GLU A 71 -17.12 14.05 14.36
N LYS A 72 -18.18 14.40 15.09
CA LYS A 72 -19.03 15.58 14.83
C LYS A 72 -19.37 16.30 16.11
N LEU A 73 -19.45 17.62 16.04
CA LEU A 73 -20.02 18.44 17.10
C LEU A 73 -21.52 18.59 16.88
N VAL A 74 -22.31 18.23 17.88
CA VAL A 74 -23.77 18.16 17.77
C VAL A 74 -24.48 18.80 18.96
N THR A 75 -25.72 19.21 18.74
CA THR A 75 -26.68 19.59 19.79
C THR A 75 -27.76 18.53 19.90
N VAL A 76 -28.35 18.42 21.09
CA VAL A 76 -29.37 17.43 21.41
C VAL A 76 -30.63 18.15 21.89
N ALA A 77 -31.79 17.80 21.32
CA ALA A 77 -33.07 18.41 21.68
C ALA A 77 -34.19 17.35 21.76
N PHE A 78 -35.13 17.55 22.69
CA PHE A 78 -36.35 16.76 22.73
C PHE A 78 -37.43 17.42 21.86
N GLU A 79 -38.13 16.63 21.05
CA GLU A 79 -39.19 17.10 20.16
C GLU A 79 -40.40 16.17 20.18
N ALA A 80 -41.60 16.73 20.06
CA ALA A 80 -42.85 15.98 19.93
C ALA A 80 -43.84 16.70 19.01
N ASN A 81 -44.82 15.96 18.49
CA ASN A 81 -45.79 16.50 17.51
C ASN A 81 -46.76 17.53 18.10
N ASN A 82 -47.07 17.45 19.40
CA ASN A 82 -47.93 18.39 20.14
C ASN A 82 -47.74 18.26 21.66
N ASP A 83 -48.29 19.19 22.44
CA ASP A 83 -48.14 19.27 23.90
C ASP A 83 -48.63 18.02 24.66
N SER A 84 -49.72 17.39 24.19
CA SER A 84 -50.30 16.18 24.80
C SER A 84 -49.61 14.87 24.38
N ALA A 85 -48.57 14.93 23.55
CA ALA A 85 -47.94 13.74 22.99
C ALA A 85 -47.43 12.81 24.10
N LYS A 86 -47.74 11.51 23.98
CA LYS A 86 -47.15 10.48 24.83
C LYS A 86 -45.68 10.25 24.45
N SER A 87 -45.41 10.23 23.16
CA SER A 87 -44.12 9.89 22.58
C SER A 87 -43.57 11.05 21.74
N GLY A 88 -42.25 11.07 21.59
CA GLY A 88 -41.53 11.99 20.74
C GLY A 88 -40.14 11.44 20.43
N GLU A 89 -39.20 12.34 20.22
CA GLU A 89 -37.84 12.00 19.79
C GLU A 89 -36.80 12.86 20.52
N ILE A 90 -35.63 12.28 20.73
CA ILE A 90 -34.39 13.03 20.95
C ILE A 90 -33.72 13.18 19.58
N LYS A 91 -33.64 14.41 19.07
CA LYS A 91 -32.97 14.70 17.80
C LYS A 91 -31.58 15.25 18.05
N VAL A 92 -30.65 14.75 17.26
CA VAL A 92 -29.23 15.11 17.29
C VAL A 92 -28.88 15.79 15.98
N ARG A 93 -28.40 17.03 16.06
CA ARG A 93 -28.11 17.86 14.88
C ARG A 93 -26.72 18.44 14.93
N MET A 94 -26.05 18.51 13.79
CA MET A 94 -24.73 19.15 13.69
C MET A 94 -24.83 20.64 14.03
N ILE A 95 -23.79 21.18 14.68
CA ILE A 95 -23.64 22.63 14.82
C ILE A 95 -23.37 23.29 13.46
N SER A 96 -23.56 24.60 13.38
CA SER A 96 -23.28 25.35 12.15
C SER A 96 -21.79 25.27 11.77
N PRO A 97 -21.45 25.10 10.48
CA PRO A 97 -20.05 25.16 10.02
C PRO A 97 -19.42 26.55 10.18
N ASP A 98 -20.21 27.60 10.47
CA ASP A 98 -19.70 28.95 10.77
C ASP A 98 -18.92 29.03 12.09
N VAL A 99 -19.10 28.04 12.98
CA VAL A 99 -18.39 27.95 14.25
C VAL A 99 -17.01 27.40 13.99
N ILE A 100 -15.98 28.23 14.16
CA ILE A 100 -14.58 27.87 13.84
C ILE A 100 -13.68 27.80 15.07
N SER A 101 -14.19 28.19 16.25
CA SER A 101 -13.42 28.19 17.49
C SER A 101 -14.20 27.70 18.71
N GLN A 102 -13.48 27.09 19.65
CA GLN A 102 -14.07 26.68 20.94
C GLN A 102 -14.60 27.88 21.76
N GLY A 103 -14.02 29.07 21.58
CA GLY A 103 -14.46 30.29 22.27
C GLY A 103 -15.91 30.66 21.95
N GLU A 104 -16.34 30.45 20.70
CA GLU A 104 -17.72 30.70 20.27
C GLU A 104 -18.71 29.76 20.96
N ILE A 105 -18.37 28.47 21.11
CA ILE A 105 -19.18 27.52 21.88
C ILE A 105 -19.26 27.95 23.36
N ASP A 106 -18.13 28.34 23.94
CA ASP A 106 -18.04 28.80 25.34
C ASP A 106 -18.93 30.06 25.57
N GLU A 107 -19.09 30.90 24.55
CA GLU A 107 -19.97 32.09 24.54
C GLU A 107 -21.42 31.80 24.09
N LYS A 108 -21.75 30.53 23.79
CA LYS A 108 -23.04 30.07 23.25
C LYS A 108 -23.39 30.64 21.86
N ALA A 109 -22.39 31.04 21.08
CA ALA A 109 -22.52 31.45 19.69
C ALA A 109 -22.39 30.22 18.76
N LEU A 110 -23.51 29.55 18.47
CA LEU A 110 -23.52 28.31 17.66
C LEU A 110 -23.62 28.56 16.13
N GLY A 111 -23.22 29.75 15.67
CA GLY A 111 -23.20 30.16 14.26
C GLY A 111 -24.52 30.79 13.75
N ARG A 112 -24.53 31.20 12.48
CA ARG A 112 -25.70 31.81 11.83
C ARG A 112 -26.75 30.74 11.48
N TRP A 113 -28.00 31.18 11.28
CA TRP A 113 -29.10 30.36 10.74
C TRP A 113 -29.52 29.16 11.60
N ILE A 114 -29.22 29.18 12.90
CA ILE A 114 -29.64 28.15 13.87
C ILE A 114 -30.99 28.46 14.52
N GLU A 115 -31.65 29.54 14.10
CA GLU A 115 -32.92 30.01 14.67
C GLU A 115 -34.06 29.00 14.42
N ARG A 116 -33.94 28.19 13.35
CA ARG A 116 -34.86 27.09 13.04
C ARG A 116 -34.09 25.78 13.09
N ALA A 117 -34.62 24.82 13.85
CA ALA A 117 -34.02 23.49 13.96
C ALA A 117 -33.95 22.72 12.62
N ASP A 118 -34.76 23.10 11.62
CA ASP A 118 -34.79 22.48 10.30
C ASP A 118 -33.63 22.92 9.39
N ASP A 119 -32.93 24.01 9.74
CA ASP A 119 -31.80 24.54 8.96
C ASP A 119 -30.48 23.82 9.31
N GLN A 120 -30.49 22.96 10.34
CA GLN A 120 -29.34 22.17 10.79
C GLN A 120 -29.42 20.71 10.26
N SER A 121 -28.27 20.14 9.89
CA SER A 121 -28.17 18.76 9.44
C SER A 121 -28.51 17.78 10.57
N LEU A 122 -29.53 16.94 10.34
CA LEU A 122 -29.90 15.84 11.24
C LEU A 122 -28.86 14.71 11.16
N VAL A 123 -28.36 14.28 12.31
CA VAL A 123 -27.41 13.16 12.43
C VAL A 123 -28.15 11.87 12.76
N LEU A 124 -28.96 11.90 13.83
CA LEU A 124 -29.80 10.79 14.24
C LEU A 124 -31.01 11.26 15.06
N SER A 125 -31.99 10.37 15.18
CA SER A 125 -33.18 10.56 16.02
C SER A 125 -33.47 9.31 16.85
N ILE A 126 -33.65 9.48 18.16
CA ILE A 126 -33.93 8.40 19.12
C ILE A 126 -35.36 8.55 19.64
N PRO A 127 -36.27 7.61 19.36
CA PRO A 127 -37.62 7.63 19.90
C PRO A 127 -37.65 7.55 21.43
N VAL A 128 -38.54 8.34 22.05
CA VAL A 128 -38.73 8.37 23.51
C VAL A 128 -40.22 8.42 23.88
N ASP A 129 -40.58 7.77 24.99
CA ASP A 129 -41.84 8.01 25.69
C ASP A 129 -41.61 9.02 26.83
N TYR A 130 -42.47 10.02 26.98
CA TYR A 130 -42.40 11.01 28.06
C TYR A 130 -43.33 10.60 29.20
N VAL A 131 -42.75 10.44 30.40
CA VAL A 131 -43.44 9.88 31.56
C VAL A 131 -43.29 10.82 32.75
N ASP A 132 -44.35 10.92 33.55
CA ASP A 132 -44.29 11.60 34.83
C ASP A 132 -45.06 10.80 35.89
N TYR A 133 -44.73 11.05 37.15
CA TYR A 133 -45.31 10.35 38.29
C TYR A 133 -45.76 11.36 39.34
N GLN A 134 -47.01 11.22 39.79
CA GLN A 134 -47.58 12.07 40.83
C GLN A 134 -48.12 11.23 41.98
N CYS A 135 -48.41 11.88 43.11
CA CYS A 135 -49.17 11.19 44.14
C CYS A 135 -50.61 11.07 43.68
N LYS A 136 -51.16 9.86 43.78
CA LYS A 136 -52.57 9.61 43.53
C LYS A 136 -53.43 10.43 44.47
N GLU A 137 -54.32 11.22 43.90
CA GLU A 137 -55.29 12.02 44.65
C GLU A 137 -56.61 11.26 44.85
N ASN A 138 -57.26 11.50 45.99
CA ASN A 138 -58.63 11.04 46.24
C ASN A 138 -59.67 12.02 45.65
N ASP A 139 -60.96 11.73 45.81
CA ASP A 139 -62.06 12.59 45.34
C ASP A 139 -62.08 14.01 45.96
N TYR A 140 -61.20 14.29 46.93
CA TYR A 140 -61.02 15.59 47.59
C TYR A 140 -59.69 16.28 47.23
N ASN A 141 -58.97 15.79 46.22
CA ASN A 141 -57.64 16.27 45.81
C ASN A 141 -56.56 16.16 46.91
N GLU A 142 -56.67 15.14 47.77
CA GLU A 142 -55.67 14.85 48.80
C GLU A 142 -54.82 13.63 48.39
N CYS A 143 -53.50 13.77 48.48
CA CYS A 143 -52.52 12.71 48.19
C CYS A 143 -52.74 11.49 49.09
N THR A 144 -52.94 10.31 48.49
CA THR A 144 -53.20 9.05 49.20
C THR A 144 -51.93 8.30 49.59
N ASN A 145 -50.76 8.96 49.62
CA ASN A 145 -49.44 8.35 49.84
C ASN A 145 -49.12 7.18 48.89
N LYS A 146 -49.65 7.19 47.67
CA LYS A 146 -49.43 6.17 46.63
C LYS A 146 -49.10 6.84 45.32
N GLU A 147 -47.99 6.48 44.69
CA GLU A 147 -47.59 7.03 43.39
C GLU A 147 -48.50 6.48 42.28
N GLU A 148 -48.83 7.31 41.28
CA GLU A 148 -49.45 6.91 40.01
C GLU A 148 -48.77 7.60 38.83
N GLN A 149 -48.86 6.99 37.64
CA GLN A 149 -48.37 7.59 36.41
C GLN A 149 -49.38 8.65 35.94
N VAL A 150 -48.87 9.85 35.63
CA VAL A 150 -49.66 11.00 35.20
C VAL A 150 -50.34 10.74 33.84
N ASP A 151 -51.60 11.16 33.67
CA ASP A 151 -52.25 11.13 32.35
C ASP A 151 -51.60 12.17 31.43
N ASN A 152 -51.35 11.78 30.18
CA ASN A 152 -50.68 12.64 29.20
C ASN A 152 -51.40 13.96 28.91
N ASN A 153 -52.71 14.06 29.21
CA ASN A 153 -53.49 15.28 29.04
C ASN A 153 -53.39 16.23 30.24
N GLU A 154 -52.86 15.78 31.38
CA GLU A 154 -52.72 16.59 32.60
C GLU A 154 -51.42 17.40 32.59
N VAL A 155 -50.32 16.78 32.17
CA VAL A 155 -48.99 17.43 32.09
C VAL A 155 -48.47 17.37 30.66
N PRO A 156 -48.19 18.52 30.02
CA PRO A 156 -47.59 18.57 28.69
C PRO A 156 -46.22 17.87 28.65
N TRP A 157 -45.88 17.23 27.53
CA TRP A 157 -44.68 16.40 27.40
C TRP A 157 -43.38 17.10 27.83
N HIS A 158 -43.24 18.40 27.56
CA HIS A 158 -42.05 19.19 27.88
C HIS A 158 -41.88 19.48 29.38
N GLN A 159 -42.92 19.24 30.18
CA GLN A 159 -42.93 19.44 31.64
C GLN A 159 -42.78 18.12 32.41
N ARG A 160 -42.96 16.97 31.75
CA ARG A 160 -42.83 15.65 32.40
C ARG A 160 -41.39 15.38 32.81
N ALA A 161 -41.16 14.92 34.04
CA ALA A 161 -39.81 14.81 34.59
C ALA A 161 -38.96 13.67 33.98
N TYR A 162 -39.58 12.63 33.44
CA TYR A 162 -38.91 11.42 32.97
C TYR A 162 -39.12 11.16 31.47
N PHE A 163 -38.19 10.39 30.91
CA PHE A 163 -38.32 9.83 29.57
C PHE A 163 -37.78 8.40 29.51
N GLU A 164 -38.30 7.61 28.58
CA GLU A 164 -37.95 6.21 28.36
C GLU A 164 -37.53 6.05 26.89
N PRO A 165 -36.22 5.97 26.58
CA PRO A 165 -35.73 5.86 25.21
C PRO A 165 -35.85 4.42 24.67
N ASP A 166 -36.13 4.33 23.37
CA ASP A 166 -36.09 3.09 22.60
C ASP A 166 -34.99 3.15 21.54
N PHE A 167 -33.78 2.82 21.95
CA PHE A 167 -32.60 2.81 21.06
C PHE A 167 -32.74 1.85 19.88
N THR A 168 -33.57 0.80 19.99
CA THR A 168 -33.73 -0.18 18.89
C THR A 168 -34.45 0.41 17.68
N LYS A 169 -35.13 1.54 17.87
CA LYS A 169 -35.85 2.30 16.83
C LYS A 169 -35.14 3.59 16.42
N THR A 170 -33.88 3.78 16.82
CA THR A 170 -33.09 4.94 16.41
C THR A 170 -33.00 5.00 14.89
N THR A 171 -33.25 6.18 14.33
CA THR A 171 -33.07 6.46 12.90
C THR A 171 -31.75 7.21 12.71
N ILE A 172 -30.84 6.62 11.92
CA ILE A 172 -29.58 7.25 11.52
C ILE A 172 -29.82 8.00 10.21
N ALA A 173 -29.58 9.32 10.21
CA ALA A 173 -29.83 10.20 9.08
C ALA A 173 -28.55 10.57 8.32
N GLU A 174 -27.39 10.49 8.97
CA GLU A 174 -26.10 10.72 8.33
C GLU A 174 -25.70 9.60 7.36
N ALA A 175 -24.83 9.95 6.40
CA ALA A 175 -24.07 9.01 5.60
C ALA A 175 -22.59 8.99 6.05
N SER A 176 -21.92 7.86 5.83
CA SER A 176 -20.54 7.59 6.21
C SER A 176 -19.72 7.05 5.03
N TRP A 177 -18.38 7.01 5.17
CA TRP A 177 -17.51 6.39 4.16
C TRP A 177 -17.77 4.89 3.96
N ASN A 178 -18.19 4.18 5.02
CA ASN A 178 -18.65 2.80 4.91
C ASN A 178 -19.90 2.70 4.02
N ASP A 179 -20.78 3.71 4.01
CA ASP A 179 -21.94 3.73 3.11
C ASP A 179 -21.51 3.79 1.63
N LEU A 180 -20.39 4.46 1.32
CA LEU A 180 -19.84 4.49 -0.04
C LEU A 180 -19.13 3.18 -0.40
N LEU A 181 -18.24 2.68 0.46
CA LEU A 181 -17.35 1.56 0.09
C LEU A 181 -17.99 0.18 0.29
N THR A 182 -18.88 0.05 1.28
CA THR A 182 -19.55 -1.22 1.61
C THR A 182 -20.94 -1.29 1.00
N PHE A 183 -21.68 -0.18 0.97
CA PHE A 183 -23.11 -0.20 0.65
C PHE A 183 -23.48 0.45 -0.70
N ALA A 184 -22.60 1.19 -1.37
CA ALA A 184 -22.95 1.90 -2.62
C ALA A 184 -23.32 0.95 -3.77
N GLU A 185 -22.77 -0.26 -3.78
CA GLU A 185 -23.13 -1.29 -4.77
C GLU A 185 -24.51 -1.93 -4.49
N GLY A 186 -25.11 -1.64 -3.33
CA GLY A 186 -26.41 -2.19 -2.93
C GLY A 186 -26.38 -3.69 -2.61
N CYS A 187 -25.20 -4.25 -2.32
CA CYS A 187 -25.01 -5.69 -2.13
C CYS A 187 -25.39 -6.23 -0.75
N TYR A 188 -25.76 -5.37 0.19
CA TYR A 188 -26.23 -5.77 1.51
C TYR A 188 -27.61 -5.19 1.82
N THR A 189 -28.47 -6.03 2.39
CA THR A 189 -29.81 -5.64 2.86
C THR A 189 -29.93 -5.91 4.35
N LYS A 190 -30.45 -4.93 5.09
CA LYS A 190 -30.81 -5.10 6.50
C LYS A 190 -31.93 -6.13 6.64
N VAL A 191 -31.81 -7.06 7.59
CA VAL A 191 -32.80 -8.08 7.90
C VAL A 191 -33.31 -7.86 9.32
N GLY A 192 -34.64 -7.82 9.48
CA GLY A 192 -35.26 -7.60 10.78
C GLY A 192 -35.01 -6.21 11.36
N THR A 193 -35.45 -6.01 12.60
CA THR A 193 -35.20 -4.78 13.36
C THR A 193 -33.89 -4.87 14.13
N PRO A 194 -33.15 -3.75 14.30
CA PRO A 194 -31.98 -3.72 15.18
C PRO A 194 -32.32 -4.19 16.60
N ARG A 195 -31.31 -4.71 17.31
CA ARG A 195 -31.39 -5.07 18.73
C ARG A 195 -30.23 -4.45 19.49
N LEU A 196 -30.38 -4.28 20.80
CA LEU A 196 -29.27 -3.86 21.66
C LEU A 196 -28.17 -4.94 21.66
N ALA A 197 -26.92 -4.53 21.49
CA ALA A 197 -25.77 -5.42 21.65
C ALA A 197 -25.49 -5.61 23.16
N ILE A 198 -25.90 -6.76 23.70
CA ILE A 198 -25.75 -7.07 25.12
C ILE A 198 -24.58 -8.03 25.29
N ASP A 199 -23.68 -7.70 26.21
CA ASP A 199 -22.61 -8.59 26.64
C ASP A 199 -22.72 -8.85 28.16
N PRO A 200 -23.27 -10.03 28.54
CA PRO A 200 -23.40 -10.41 29.94
C PRO A 200 -22.07 -10.62 30.66
N SER A 201 -20.97 -10.88 29.94
CA SER A 201 -19.66 -11.17 30.54
C SER A 201 -19.02 -9.91 31.13
N THR A 202 -19.26 -8.77 30.49
CA THR A 202 -18.80 -7.44 30.93
C THR A 202 -19.88 -6.66 31.67
N GLY A 203 -21.14 -7.13 31.61
CA GLY A 203 -22.30 -6.43 32.16
C GLY A 203 -22.81 -5.30 31.27
N TRP A 204 -22.32 -5.19 30.04
CA TRP A 204 -22.80 -4.22 29.06
C TRP A 204 -24.21 -4.58 28.58
N LYS A 205 -25.18 -3.72 28.88
CA LYS A 205 -26.59 -3.92 28.50
C LYS A 205 -26.96 -3.32 27.13
N GLY A 206 -25.97 -2.88 26.36
CA GLY A 206 -26.15 -2.25 25.05
C GLY A 206 -26.42 -0.74 25.07
N TYR A 207 -26.55 -0.11 26.25
CA TYR A 207 -26.67 1.34 26.37
C TYR A 207 -26.32 1.85 27.77
N GLU A 208 -25.96 3.12 27.84
CA GLU A 208 -25.64 3.87 29.05
C GLU A 208 -26.16 5.30 28.93
N ILE A 209 -26.91 5.73 29.96
CA ILE A 209 -27.23 7.15 30.19
C ILE A 209 -26.74 7.53 31.59
N THR A 210 -25.89 8.53 31.67
CA THR A 210 -25.28 8.97 32.94
C THR A 210 -25.80 10.35 33.38
N THR A 211 -25.65 10.67 34.66
CA THR A 211 -26.13 11.96 35.24
C THR A 211 -25.39 13.18 34.71
N ASP A 212 -24.16 12.98 34.24
CA ASP A 212 -23.30 13.98 33.62
C ASP A 212 -23.63 14.24 32.14
N GLY A 213 -24.53 13.47 31.52
CA GLY A 213 -24.99 13.76 30.16
C GLY A 213 -24.63 12.74 29.10
N VAL A 214 -23.86 11.70 29.42
CA VAL A 214 -23.38 10.71 28.44
C VAL A 214 -24.54 9.88 27.95
N LEU A 215 -24.60 9.67 26.63
CA LEU A 215 -25.58 8.85 25.95
C LEU A 215 -24.83 7.92 24.98
N ASN A 216 -24.52 6.72 25.44
CA ASN A 216 -23.86 5.69 24.63
C ASN A 216 -24.84 4.56 24.38
N PHE A 217 -24.87 4.02 23.16
CA PHE A 217 -25.67 2.82 22.85
C PHE A 217 -25.08 2.04 21.69
N GLU A 218 -25.37 0.75 21.64
CA GLU A 218 -24.82 -0.17 20.65
C GLU A 218 -25.93 -1.01 20.04
N LEU A 219 -26.03 -0.95 18.72
CA LEU A 219 -27.06 -1.63 17.93
C LEU A 219 -26.46 -2.74 17.11
N MET A 220 -26.97 -3.94 17.30
CA MET A 220 -26.71 -5.11 16.47
C MET A 220 -27.75 -5.20 15.35
N GLN A 221 -27.29 -5.20 14.11
CA GLN A 221 -28.10 -5.32 12.91
C GLN A 221 -27.71 -6.57 12.14
N ASP A 222 -28.70 -7.37 11.76
CA ASP A 222 -28.49 -8.51 10.87
C ASP A 222 -28.54 -8.04 9.42
N TYR A 223 -27.63 -8.54 8.61
CA TYR A 223 -27.54 -8.28 7.18
C TYR A 223 -27.64 -9.58 6.41
N ARG A 224 -28.15 -9.47 5.19
CA ARG A 224 -28.06 -10.52 4.17
C ARG A 224 -27.60 -9.90 2.86
N VAL A 225 -26.77 -10.63 2.14
CA VAL A 225 -26.42 -10.28 0.76
C VAL A 225 -27.69 -10.12 -0.07
N THR A 226 -27.77 -9.02 -0.80
CA THR A 226 -28.92 -8.70 -1.66
C THR A 226 -29.13 -9.81 -2.66
N ASN A 227 -30.40 -10.16 -2.90
CA ASN A 227 -30.77 -11.14 -3.92
C ASN A 227 -30.67 -10.55 -5.35
N ASN A 228 -29.47 -10.07 -5.67
CA ASN A 228 -29.01 -9.61 -6.97
C ASN A 228 -27.93 -10.60 -7.43
N TRP A 229 -27.99 -11.02 -8.70
CA TRP A 229 -27.06 -11.98 -9.27
C TRP A 229 -25.59 -11.60 -9.07
N ASN A 230 -25.22 -10.33 -9.31
CA ASN A 230 -23.83 -9.86 -9.17
C ASN A 230 -23.37 -9.96 -7.71
N CYS A 231 -24.17 -9.42 -6.78
CA CYS A 231 -23.85 -9.43 -5.36
C CYS A 231 -23.76 -10.84 -4.77
N MET A 232 -24.68 -11.73 -5.17
CA MET A 232 -24.74 -13.09 -4.66
C MET A 232 -23.60 -13.95 -5.19
N LEU A 233 -23.22 -13.80 -6.47
CA LEU A 233 -22.06 -14.51 -7.02
C LEU A 233 -20.74 -13.99 -6.44
N ASN A 234 -20.58 -12.67 -6.32
CA ASN A 234 -19.38 -12.09 -5.71
C ASN A 234 -19.22 -12.52 -4.26
N ALA A 235 -20.31 -12.50 -3.49
CA ALA A 235 -20.29 -12.92 -2.10
C ALA A 235 -20.05 -14.43 -1.94
N LEU A 236 -20.59 -15.27 -2.83
CA LEU A 236 -20.30 -16.71 -2.82
C LEU A 236 -18.83 -16.96 -3.16
N ASP A 237 -18.28 -16.27 -4.17
CA ASP A 237 -16.88 -16.42 -4.51
C ASP A 237 -15.97 -16.02 -3.35
N SER A 238 -16.21 -14.89 -2.68
CA SER A 238 -15.43 -14.47 -1.51
C SER A 238 -15.59 -15.38 -0.28
N ASN A 239 -16.73 -16.08 -0.13
CA ASN A 239 -17.04 -16.91 1.04
C ASN A 239 -16.85 -18.42 0.86
N ASP A 240 -16.23 -18.85 -0.24
CA ASP A 240 -16.03 -20.28 -0.56
C ASP A 240 -17.30 -21.04 -0.90
N TYR A 241 -18.18 -20.32 -1.60
CA TYR A 241 -19.49 -20.78 -2.04
C TYR A 241 -20.35 -21.31 -0.88
N ASP A 242 -20.00 -20.90 0.35
CA ASP A 242 -20.73 -21.22 1.56
C ASP A 242 -21.90 -20.26 1.70
N ILE A 243 -23.08 -20.75 1.34
CA ILE A 243 -24.31 -19.97 1.37
C ILE A 243 -24.70 -19.56 2.79
N ASP A 244 -24.23 -20.28 3.81
CA ASP A 244 -24.53 -19.99 5.22
C ASP A 244 -23.80 -18.71 5.69
N LYS A 245 -22.77 -18.26 4.96
CA LYS A 245 -22.02 -17.02 5.24
C LYS A 245 -22.63 -15.77 4.56
N LEU A 246 -23.70 -15.92 3.78
CA LEU A 246 -24.36 -14.78 3.11
C LEU A 246 -25.29 -13.98 4.05
N SER A 247 -25.40 -14.39 5.31
CA SER A 247 -26.06 -13.64 6.37
C SER A 247 -25.15 -13.52 7.57
N PHE A 248 -25.10 -12.35 8.17
CA PHE A 248 -24.23 -12.05 9.32
C PHE A 248 -24.80 -10.92 10.16
N SER A 249 -24.30 -10.80 11.39
CA SER A 249 -24.68 -9.74 12.33
C SER A 249 -23.51 -8.79 12.54
N VAL A 250 -23.81 -7.50 12.63
CA VAL A 250 -22.82 -6.45 12.85
C VAL A 250 -23.31 -5.54 13.97
N SER A 251 -22.44 -5.16 14.90
CA SER A 251 -22.78 -4.13 15.90
C SER A 251 -22.10 -2.81 15.62
N GLN A 252 -22.88 -1.73 15.81
CA GLN A 252 -22.43 -0.36 15.69
C GLN A 252 -22.68 0.37 17.01
N PHE A 253 -21.63 0.94 17.56
CA PHE A 253 -21.60 1.73 18.78
C PHE A 253 -21.75 3.21 18.43
N TYR A 254 -22.60 3.90 19.16
CA TYR A 254 -22.85 5.33 19.02
C TYR A 254 -22.51 6.00 20.34
N SER A 255 -21.57 6.93 20.31
CA SER A 255 -21.16 7.68 21.49
C SER A 255 -21.57 9.14 21.37
N LEU A 256 -22.35 9.62 22.33
CA LEU A 256 -22.65 11.04 22.52
C LEU A 256 -22.17 11.45 23.91
N VAL A 257 -21.11 12.24 23.95
CA VAL A 257 -20.52 12.72 25.20
C VAL A 257 -20.53 14.25 25.21
N PRO A 258 -21.07 14.91 26.26
CA PRO A 258 -20.95 16.35 26.37
C PRO A 258 -19.48 16.77 26.24
N LEU A 259 -19.21 17.72 25.35
CA LEU A 259 -17.85 18.09 24.94
C LEU A 259 -16.98 18.48 26.16
N ASP A 260 -17.56 19.20 27.11
CA ASP A 260 -16.92 19.65 28.36
C ASP A 260 -16.44 18.52 29.28
N LEU A 261 -16.93 17.29 29.09
CA LEU A 261 -16.46 16.11 29.83
C LEU A 261 -15.17 15.52 29.26
N VAL A 262 -14.92 15.73 27.97
CA VAL A 262 -13.81 15.08 27.25
C VAL A 262 -12.75 16.06 26.77
N ARG A 263 -13.06 17.35 26.61
CA ARG A 263 -12.06 18.38 26.28
C ARG A 263 -11.30 18.86 27.51
N SER A 264 -10.13 19.43 27.29
CA SER A 264 -9.43 20.25 28.28
C SER A 264 -10.08 21.64 28.45
N PRO A 265 -9.87 22.28 29.62
CA PRO A 265 -10.25 23.68 29.82
C PRO A 265 -9.67 24.61 28.74
N SER A 266 -10.42 25.63 28.33
CA SER A 266 -9.92 26.72 27.48
C SER A 266 -9.36 27.85 28.36
N GLN A 267 -8.73 28.88 27.77
CA GLN A 267 -8.23 30.03 28.54
C GLN A 267 -9.36 30.79 29.26
N ASN A 268 -10.56 30.78 28.68
CA ASN A 268 -11.71 31.56 29.15
C ASN A 268 -12.71 30.73 29.96
N THR A 269 -12.59 29.40 29.98
CA THR A 269 -13.50 28.50 30.70
C THR A 269 -12.75 27.44 31.52
N ASN A 270 -13.06 27.36 32.82
CA ASN A 270 -12.59 26.29 33.70
C ASN A 270 -13.72 25.26 33.89
N THR A 271 -13.69 24.18 33.12
CA THR A 271 -14.62 23.06 33.34
C THR A 271 -14.20 22.28 34.59
N THR A 272 -15.11 22.09 35.54
CA THR A 272 -14.80 21.55 36.88
C THR A 272 -14.25 20.11 36.83
N ARG A 273 -14.66 19.30 35.84
CA ARG A 273 -14.21 17.92 35.67
C ARG A 273 -12.87 17.76 34.94
N SER A 274 -12.50 18.72 34.08
CA SER A 274 -11.24 18.65 33.31
C SER A 274 -10.13 19.56 33.86
N ALA A 275 -10.34 20.19 35.02
CA ALA A 275 -9.36 21.07 35.66
C ALA A 275 -7.98 20.41 35.88
N SER A 276 -7.95 19.09 36.08
CA SER A 276 -6.71 18.30 36.22
C SER A 276 -5.93 18.11 34.92
N ARG A 277 -6.55 18.33 33.75
CA ARG A 277 -5.92 18.18 32.43
C ARG A 277 -5.11 19.41 32.01
N GLY A 278 -5.28 20.54 32.70
CA GLY A 278 -4.65 21.82 32.35
C GLY A 278 -5.24 22.46 31.08
N VAL A 279 -5.02 23.76 30.90
CA VAL A 279 -5.56 24.53 29.76
C VAL A 279 -4.91 24.08 28.44
N TYR A 280 -5.73 23.70 27.46
CA TYR A 280 -5.26 23.36 26.12
C TYR A 280 -5.08 24.61 25.25
N GLU A 281 -4.02 24.61 24.46
CA GLU A 281 -3.69 25.68 23.53
C GLU A 281 -3.72 25.13 22.10
N PRO A 282 -4.71 25.50 21.27
CA PRO A 282 -4.78 25.11 19.87
C PRO A 282 -3.56 25.60 19.08
N VAL A 283 -3.17 24.88 18.04
CA VAL A 283 -2.06 25.28 17.15
C VAL A 283 -2.60 25.36 15.73
N ILE A 284 -2.43 26.51 15.09
CA ILE A 284 -2.72 26.65 13.66
C ILE A 284 -1.60 25.95 12.90
N TYR A 285 -1.98 24.97 12.08
CA TYR A 285 -1.10 24.18 11.25
C TYR A 285 -1.24 24.66 9.81
N LEU A 286 -0.11 25.02 9.20
CA LEU A 286 -0.07 25.66 7.89
C LEU A 286 0.84 24.87 6.95
N LYS A 287 0.71 25.12 5.65
CA LYS A 287 1.41 24.37 4.60
C LYS A 287 2.92 24.27 4.79
N GLY A 288 3.61 25.38 5.13
CA GLY A 288 5.07 25.31 5.36
C GLY A 288 5.48 24.52 6.61
N ASP A 289 4.56 24.27 7.54
CA ASP A 289 4.77 23.34 8.66
C ASP A 289 4.50 21.89 8.22
N GLU A 290 3.44 21.66 7.45
CA GLU A 290 3.01 20.33 7.00
C GLU A 290 3.98 19.66 6.04
N ASP A 291 4.70 20.45 5.25
CA ASP A 291 5.75 19.97 4.34
C ASP A 291 6.99 19.43 5.09
N THR A 292 7.14 19.73 6.39
CA THR A 292 8.29 19.30 7.21
C THR A 292 7.92 18.28 8.27
N PHE A 293 6.86 18.53 9.05
CA PHE A 293 6.46 17.69 10.17
C PHE A 293 5.01 17.23 10.03
N GLY A 294 4.82 15.96 9.70
CA GLY A 294 3.53 15.36 9.40
C GLY A 294 2.60 15.15 10.58
N PHE A 295 1.52 15.92 10.64
CA PHE A 295 0.43 15.73 11.60
C PHE A 295 -0.92 15.60 10.90
N PHE A 296 -1.84 14.86 11.52
CA PHE A 296 -3.26 15.01 11.20
C PHE A 296 -3.72 16.41 11.57
N ALA A 297 -4.62 16.93 10.77
CA ALA A 297 -5.21 18.22 10.98
C ALA A 297 -6.58 18.25 10.33
N ASN A 298 -7.46 19.10 10.85
CA ASN A 298 -8.77 19.32 10.28
C ASN A 298 -8.87 20.78 9.82
N GLU A 299 -9.43 20.96 8.63
CA GLU A 299 -9.68 22.28 8.07
C GLU A 299 -10.94 22.90 8.70
N VAL A 300 -10.85 24.19 9.01
CA VAL A 300 -11.95 25.03 9.46
C VAL A 300 -11.91 26.34 8.68
N GLY A 301 -13.06 26.95 8.46
CA GLY A 301 -13.15 28.20 7.72
C GLY A 301 -14.57 28.76 7.71
N ARG A 302 -14.68 30.06 7.43
CA ARG A 302 -15.97 30.74 7.30
C ARG A 302 -16.25 31.07 5.83
N PRO A 303 -17.51 31.04 5.38
CA PRO A 303 -17.89 31.62 4.10
C PRO A 303 -17.74 33.15 4.14
N ASP A 304 -17.31 33.75 3.02
CA ASP A 304 -17.22 35.20 2.85
C ASP A 304 -18.51 35.93 3.28
N PRO A 305 -18.45 36.97 4.14
CA PRO A 305 -19.56 37.83 4.49
C PRO A 305 -20.35 38.36 3.28
N SER A 306 -19.73 38.49 2.12
CA SER A 306 -20.35 39.01 0.88
C SER A 306 -20.96 37.92 -0.02
N TYR A 307 -20.64 36.64 0.21
CA TYR A 307 -21.15 35.48 -0.53
C TYR A 307 -20.91 35.52 -2.06
N VAL A 308 -19.90 36.25 -2.53
CA VAL A 308 -19.63 36.39 -3.98
C VAL A 308 -18.59 35.36 -4.44
N ASP A 309 -18.96 34.59 -5.48
CA ASP A 309 -18.07 33.72 -6.28
C ASP A 309 -17.39 32.51 -5.62
N GLY A 310 -17.81 32.09 -4.42
CA GLY A 310 -17.28 30.84 -3.81
C GLY A 310 -15.77 30.87 -3.55
N GLN A 311 -15.15 32.06 -3.55
CA GLN A 311 -13.80 32.26 -3.03
C GLN A 311 -13.93 32.22 -1.51
N PHE A 312 -13.48 31.12 -0.90
CA PHE A 312 -13.53 30.96 0.54
C PHE A 312 -12.71 32.06 1.24
N ASP A 313 -13.34 32.67 2.24
CA ASP A 313 -12.69 33.44 3.29
C ASP A 313 -11.75 32.51 4.05
N GLN A 314 -10.53 33.00 4.35
CA GLN A 314 -9.45 32.34 5.10
C GLN A 314 -9.81 30.97 5.74
N THR A 315 -9.47 29.88 5.06
CA THR A 315 -9.44 28.54 5.68
C THR A 315 -8.10 28.31 6.36
N PHE A 316 -8.10 27.55 7.43
CA PHE A 316 -6.89 27.15 8.14
C PHE A 316 -7.08 25.78 8.80
N GLN A 317 -6.01 25.18 9.29
CA GLN A 317 -6.08 23.86 9.93
C GLN A 317 -5.65 23.89 11.39
N TYR A 318 -6.24 23.03 12.21
CA TYR A 318 -5.78 22.79 13.59
C TYR A 318 -4.93 21.52 13.65
N LEU A 319 -3.73 21.60 14.25
CA LEU A 319 -2.86 20.45 14.49
C LEU A 319 -3.49 19.49 15.50
N HIS A 320 -3.56 18.20 15.16
CA HIS A 320 -4.08 17.17 16.05
C HIS A 320 -3.04 16.72 17.07
N ARG A 321 -3.32 16.89 18.36
CA ARG A 321 -2.48 16.37 19.45
C ARG A 321 -3.27 16.22 20.75
N PHE A 322 -2.82 15.34 21.64
CA PHE A 322 -3.23 15.39 23.04
C PHE A 322 -2.71 16.66 23.70
N ASN A 323 -3.37 17.10 24.78
CA ASN A 323 -2.89 18.24 25.54
C ASN A 323 -1.54 17.95 26.22
N PRO A 324 -0.45 18.67 25.86
CA PRO A 324 0.89 18.42 26.41
C PRO A 324 1.01 18.65 27.93
N LYS A 325 0.05 19.36 28.54
CA LYS A 325 0.03 19.66 29.99
C LYS A 325 -0.59 18.53 30.81
N GLN A 326 -1.17 17.51 30.19
CA GLN A 326 -1.70 16.35 30.90
C GLN A 326 -0.56 15.58 31.58
N PRO A 327 -0.76 15.06 32.81
CA PRO A 327 0.26 14.28 33.48
C PRO A 327 0.46 12.89 32.85
N TYR A 328 -0.60 12.32 32.28
CA TYR A 328 -0.65 11.00 31.66
C TYR A 328 -1.68 10.97 30.53
N ILE A 329 -1.44 10.13 29.52
CA ILE A 329 -2.49 9.66 28.60
C ILE A 329 -2.91 8.27 29.08
N ASP A 330 -4.14 8.15 29.53
CA ASP A 330 -4.67 6.91 30.10
C ASP A 330 -5.20 5.99 28.99
N TYR A 331 -4.64 4.79 28.86
CA TYR A 331 -5.10 3.73 27.96
C TYR A 331 -5.59 2.53 28.76
N HIS A 332 -6.78 2.02 28.43
CA HIS A 332 -7.34 0.80 28.99
C HIS A 332 -7.11 -0.38 28.03
N LEU A 333 -6.66 -1.52 28.56
CA LEU A 333 -6.68 -2.76 27.78
C LEU A 333 -8.10 -3.29 27.66
N SER A 334 -8.47 -3.84 26.51
CA SER A 334 -9.72 -4.59 26.35
C SER A 334 -9.71 -5.90 27.13
N ASP A 335 -10.89 -6.43 27.44
CA ASP A 335 -11.05 -7.71 28.14
C ASP A 335 -10.56 -8.92 27.31
N SER A 336 -10.33 -8.73 26.01
CA SER A 336 -9.73 -9.74 25.14
C SER A 336 -8.26 -10.07 25.48
N PHE A 337 -7.56 -9.23 26.24
CA PHE A 337 -6.19 -9.53 26.69
C PHE A 337 -6.10 -10.63 27.76
N ASP A 338 -7.18 -10.94 28.48
CA ASP A 338 -7.21 -11.89 29.61
C ASP A 338 -7.96 -13.20 29.31
N GLN A 339 -8.05 -13.60 28.04
CA GLN A 339 -8.82 -14.78 27.63
C GLN A 339 -8.02 -16.09 27.73
N ASN A 340 -6.76 -16.10 27.30
CA ASN A 340 -5.94 -17.32 27.23
C ASN A 340 -4.43 -17.02 27.31
N ALA A 341 -3.59 -18.05 27.18
CA ALA A 341 -2.14 -17.90 27.28
C ALA A 341 -1.50 -17.06 26.16
N GLU A 342 -2.03 -17.11 24.94
CA GLU A 342 -1.55 -16.28 23.81
C GLU A 342 -1.94 -14.81 24.02
N THR A 343 -3.17 -14.52 24.47
CA THR A 343 -3.59 -13.14 24.76
C THR A 343 -2.79 -12.52 25.91
N LEU A 344 -2.46 -13.32 26.94
CA LEU A 344 -1.58 -12.90 28.04
C LEU A 344 -0.14 -12.60 27.56
N PHE A 345 0.34 -13.33 26.55
CA PHE A 345 1.61 -13.01 25.89
C PHE A 345 1.55 -11.64 25.22
N PHE A 346 0.52 -11.36 24.40
CA PHE A 346 0.36 -10.03 23.77
C PHE A 346 0.14 -8.90 24.78
N LYS A 347 -0.51 -9.20 25.92
CA LYS A 347 -0.62 -8.28 27.06
C LYS A 347 0.76 -7.90 27.59
N GLN A 348 1.65 -8.88 27.76
CA GLN A 348 3.02 -8.62 28.20
C GLN A 348 3.82 -7.84 27.14
N VAL A 349 3.71 -8.20 25.86
CA VAL A 349 4.33 -7.45 24.76
C VAL A 349 3.90 -5.98 24.79
N THR A 350 2.61 -5.72 24.97
CA THR A 350 2.05 -4.35 25.08
C THR A 350 2.68 -3.59 26.24
N LYS A 351 2.77 -4.21 27.43
CA LYS A 351 3.42 -3.60 28.61
C LYS A 351 4.90 -3.27 28.34
N ASP A 352 5.63 -4.18 27.71
CA ASP A 352 7.05 -4.02 27.41
C ASP A 352 7.27 -2.86 26.41
N VAL A 353 6.44 -2.76 25.37
CA VAL A 353 6.47 -1.66 24.38
C VAL A 353 6.20 -0.31 25.03
N ILE A 354 5.14 -0.20 25.84
CA ILE A 354 4.78 1.05 26.51
C ILE A 354 5.90 1.52 27.45
N ALA A 355 6.51 0.59 28.19
CA ALA A 355 7.66 0.90 29.04
C ALA A 355 8.87 1.41 28.25
N LEU A 356 9.08 0.88 27.04
CA LEU A 356 10.18 1.25 26.14
C LEU A 356 9.99 2.65 25.53
N ILE A 357 8.78 3.01 25.10
CA ILE A 357 8.53 4.29 24.42
C ILE A 357 8.28 5.47 25.38
N ASN A 358 7.79 5.24 26.60
CA ASN A 358 7.48 6.32 27.55
C ASN A 358 8.65 7.31 27.80
N PRO A 359 9.91 6.86 27.97
CA PRO A 359 11.05 7.77 28.04
C PRO A 359 11.22 8.66 26.80
N GLN A 360 10.97 8.12 25.60
CA GLN A 360 11.01 8.89 24.35
C GLN A 360 9.92 9.97 24.34
N LEU A 361 8.69 9.62 24.73
CA LEU A 361 7.55 10.54 24.80
C LEU A 361 7.82 11.74 25.71
N VAL A 362 8.30 11.49 26.93
CA VAL A 362 8.64 12.56 27.89
C VAL A 362 9.77 13.46 27.36
N LYS A 363 10.76 12.89 26.66
CA LYS A 363 11.88 13.65 26.07
C LYS A 363 11.38 14.67 25.04
N VAL A 364 10.34 14.34 24.27
CA VAL A 364 9.77 15.22 23.22
C VAL A 364 8.56 16.03 23.70
N GLY A 365 8.04 15.75 24.90
CA GLY A 365 6.96 16.51 25.56
C GLY A 365 5.57 15.93 25.39
N VAL A 366 5.46 14.73 24.81
CA VAL A 366 4.23 13.95 24.85
C VAL A 366 4.05 13.43 26.28
N PRO A 367 2.85 13.55 26.88
CA PRO A 367 2.59 12.93 28.17
C PRO A 367 2.84 11.41 28.13
N GLN A 368 3.37 10.86 29.22
CA GLN A 368 3.63 9.42 29.27
C GLN A 368 2.30 8.64 29.26
N ILE A 369 2.30 7.47 28.62
CA ILE A 369 1.15 6.56 28.67
C ILE A 369 1.10 5.89 30.04
N ARG A 370 -0.11 5.88 30.63
CA ARG A 370 -0.43 5.02 31.77
C ARG A 370 -1.41 3.94 31.32
N LEU A 371 -0.96 2.69 31.39
CA LEU A 371 -1.74 1.54 30.98
C LEU A 371 -2.57 1.00 32.15
N HIS A 372 -3.87 0.82 31.92
CA HIS A 372 -4.80 0.19 32.87
C HIS A 372 -5.10 -1.24 32.45
N GLU A 373 -5.22 -2.12 33.44
CA GLU A 373 -5.67 -3.49 33.24
C GLU A 373 -7.08 -3.56 32.63
N PRO A 374 -7.47 -4.71 32.05
CA PRO A 374 -8.81 -4.90 31.53
C PRO A 374 -9.89 -4.54 32.54
N SER A 375 -10.87 -3.76 32.07
CA SER A 375 -11.80 -3.00 32.93
C SER A 375 -13.19 -2.78 32.31
N GLY A 376 -13.56 -3.56 31.29
CA GLY A 376 -14.89 -3.49 30.65
C GLY A 376 -15.18 -2.17 29.92
N LYS A 377 -14.14 -1.43 29.52
CA LYS A 377 -14.27 -0.19 28.75
C LYS A 377 -14.41 -0.51 27.26
N GLN A 378 -15.41 0.06 26.63
CA GLN A 378 -15.69 -0.14 25.21
C GLN A 378 -14.82 0.79 24.35
N SER A 379 -14.28 0.29 23.24
CA SER A 379 -13.42 1.08 22.34
C SER A 379 -14.16 2.24 21.67
N GLY A 380 -15.47 2.14 21.49
CA GLY A 380 -16.30 3.22 20.93
C GLY A 380 -16.66 4.33 21.93
N ASP A 381 -16.37 4.19 23.23
CA ASP A 381 -16.70 5.19 24.24
C ASP A 381 -15.67 6.33 24.25
N LEU A 382 -16.08 7.51 23.78
CA LEU A 382 -15.24 8.72 23.65
C LEU A 382 -14.60 9.22 24.95
N ARG A 383 -14.92 8.63 26.11
CA ARG A 383 -14.32 8.99 27.40
C ARG A 383 -12.99 8.29 27.67
N TYR A 384 -12.73 7.16 27.02
CA TYR A 384 -11.61 6.28 27.38
C TYR A 384 -10.78 5.95 26.16
N ASN A 385 -9.45 6.05 26.26
CA ASN A 385 -8.59 5.49 25.23
C ASN A 385 -8.46 3.97 25.45
N VAL A 386 -8.54 3.17 24.39
CA VAL A 386 -8.55 1.70 24.51
C VAL A 386 -7.53 1.07 23.57
N ILE A 387 -6.72 0.13 24.07
CA ILE A 387 -5.97 -0.80 23.21
C ILE A 387 -6.79 -2.09 23.19
N ASN A 388 -7.26 -2.47 22.00
CA ASN A 388 -8.12 -3.60 21.75
C ASN A 388 -7.36 -4.72 21.04
N LEU A 389 -7.37 -5.92 21.61
CA LEU A 389 -6.81 -7.11 20.98
C LEU A 389 -7.88 -7.88 20.22
N ILE A 390 -7.67 -8.07 18.92
CA ILE A 390 -8.53 -8.84 18.03
C ILE A 390 -7.80 -10.15 17.68
N ASP A 391 -8.11 -11.18 18.45
CA ASP A 391 -7.44 -12.49 18.36
C ASP A 391 -8.10 -13.43 17.33
N GLU A 392 -9.27 -13.06 16.81
CA GLU A 392 -9.91 -13.76 15.70
C GLU A 392 -9.17 -13.45 14.39
N PRO A 393 -8.84 -14.46 13.56
CA PRO A 393 -8.20 -14.25 12.26
C PRO A 393 -9.22 -13.76 11.23
N LEU A 394 -9.59 -12.48 11.31
CA LEU A 394 -10.51 -11.84 10.37
C LEU A 394 -9.98 -11.89 8.93
N ASP A 395 -10.87 -11.98 7.94
CA ASP A 395 -10.47 -12.01 6.53
C ASP A 395 -10.28 -10.58 5.94
N ASN A 396 -10.24 -9.54 6.79
CA ASN A 396 -10.02 -8.15 6.39
C ASN A 396 -8.53 -7.80 6.13
N GLY A 397 -7.61 -8.71 6.50
CA GLY A 397 -6.19 -8.55 6.21
C GLY A 397 -5.49 -7.40 6.97
N LEU A 398 -6.01 -6.93 8.09
CA LEU A 398 -5.37 -5.86 8.89
C LEU A 398 -4.39 -6.41 9.93
N ALA A 399 -3.28 -5.71 10.14
CA ALA A 399 -2.33 -5.90 11.22
C ALA A 399 -2.65 -4.96 12.40
N GLY A 400 -2.96 -3.70 12.08
CA GLY A 400 -3.21 -2.63 13.05
C GLY A 400 -4.16 -1.57 12.50
N TYR A 401 -4.77 -0.82 13.42
CA TYR A 401 -5.57 0.37 13.12
C TYR A 401 -5.57 1.32 14.33
N GLY A 402 -5.13 2.56 14.13
CA GLY A 402 -4.93 3.57 15.18
C GLY A 402 -5.71 4.86 14.94
N PRO A 403 -7.04 4.85 15.11
CA PRO A 403 -7.84 6.07 14.97
C PRO A 403 -7.86 6.91 16.24
N SER A 404 -8.16 8.19 16.04
CA SER A 404 -8.44 9.13 17.12
C SER A 404 -9.69 9.95 16.84
N ALA A 405 -10.28 10.51 17.89
CA ALA A 405 -11.36 11.49 17.81
C ALA A 405 -10.87 12.80 18.41
N VAL A 406 -11.06 13.88 17.67
CA VAL A 406 -10.61 15.21 18.05
C VAL A 406 -11.77 16.13 18.38
N ASN A 407 -11.49 17.19 19.13
CA ASN A 407 -12.34 18.38 19.08
C ASN A 407 -12.02 19.15 17.79
N PRO A 408 -12.93 19.21 16.80
CA PRO A 408 -12.66 19.84 15.50
C PRO A 408 -12.35 21.33 15.61
N LEU A 409 -12.72 22.01 16.69
CA LEU A 409 -12.50 23.45 16.84
C LEU A 409 -11.21 23.81 17.60
N THR A 410 -10.39 22.81 17.91
CA THR A 410 -9.11 23.01 18.60
C THR A 410 -7.99 22.07 18.12
N GLY A 411 -8.32 20.95 17.48
CA GLY A 411 -7.39 19.86 17.20
C GLY A 411 -6.98 19.07 18.44
N GLU A 412 -7.65 19.24 19.59
CA GLU A 412 -7.36 18.41 20.77
C GLU A 412 -7.82 16.98 20.53
N ILE A 413 -6.90 16.02 20.61
CA ILE A 413 -7.26 14.60 20.68
C ILE A 413 -7.85 14.33 22.06
N VAL A 414 -9.11 13.90 22.10
CA VAL A 414 -9.85 13.63 23.35
C VAL A 414 -10.09 12.14 23.60
N HIS A 415 -10.06 11.35 22.52
CA HIS A 415 -10.16 9.90 22.52
C HIS A 415 -9.27 9.33 21.43
N ALA A 416 -8.67 8.17 21.69
CA ALA A 416 -7.96 7.38 20.71
C ALA A 416 -8.07 5.90 21.06
N HIS A 417 -8.05 5.03 20.06
CA HIS A 417 -7.96 3.60 20.32
C HIS A 417 -6.99 2.94 19.36
N VAL A 418 -6.52 1.75 19.72
CA VAL A 418 -5.64 0.94 18.88
C VAL A 418 -6.27 -0.43 18.76
N ASN A 419 -6.61 -0.85 17.54
CA ASN A 419 -7.03 -2.21 17.25
C ASN A 419 -5.80 -3.01 16.77
N GLN A 420 -5.41 -4.03 17.52
CA GLN A 420 -4.31 -4.94 17.16
C GLN A 420 -4.87 -6.30 16.74
N TYR A 421 -4.59 -6.70 15.50
CA TYR A 421 -5.16 -7.90 14.89
C TYR A 421 -4.19 -9.09 15.01
N SER A 422 -4.00 -9.61 16.24
CA SER A 422 -3.09 -10.74 16.49
C SER A 422 -3.47 -11.99 15.71
N GLY A 423 -4.78 -12.27 15.55
CA GLY A 423 -5.27 -13.42 14.79
C GLY A 423 -4.90 -13.35 13.31
N VAL A 424 -4.99 -12.16 12.71
CA VAL A 424 -4.64 -11.95 11.31
C VAL A 424 -3.12 -12.03 11.12
N LEU A 425 -2.33 -11.43 12.01
CA LEU A 425 -0.87 -11.56 12.00
C LEU A 425 -0.42 -13.02 12.14
N ARG A 426 -1.11 -13.80 12.99
CA ARG A 426 -0.85 -15.24 13.18
C ARG A 426 -1.05 -16.01 11.88
N SER A 427 -2.05 -15.63 11.09
CA SER A 427 -2.41 -16.30 9.82
C SER A 427 -1.34 -16.18 8.73
N ILE A 428 -0.43 -15.20 8.82
CA ILE A 428 0.65 -14.98 7.84
C ILE A 428 2.05 -15.33 8.38
N SER A 429 2.12 -16.00 9.55
CA SER A 429 3.39 -16.29 10.23
C SER A 429 4.33 -17.19 9.42
N ASP A 430 3.78 -18.04 8.56
CA ASP A 430 4.51 -18.86 7.58
C ASP A 430 5.24 -18.01 6.55
N ILE A 431 4.54 -17.03 5.95
CA ILE A 431 5.08 -16.12 4.95
C ILE A 431 6.19 -15.27 5.57
N LEU A 432 5.98 -14.77 6.79
CA LEU A 432 6.97 -13.96 7.50
C LEU A 432 8.23 -14.78 7.81
N TRP A 433 8.08 -16.01 8.32
CA TRP A 433 9.23 -16.88 8.58
C TRP A 433 9.98 -17.26 7.31
N ASP A 434 9.27 -17.65 6.25
CA ASP A 434 9.92 -18.06 4.99
C ASP A 434 10.67 -16.91 4.33
N ARG A 435 10.31 -15.66 4.60
CA ARG A 435 11.09 -14.50 4.16
C ARG A 435 12.40 -14.40 4.96
N ILE A 436 12.30 -14.48 6.28
CA ILE A 436 13.48 -14.51 7.19
C ILE A 436 14.46 -15.61 6.80
N ALA A 437 13.93 -16.83 6.62
CA ALA A 437 14.73 -17.98 6.26
C ALA A 437 15.40 -17.79 4.89
N ASN A 438 14.69 -17.23 3.92
CA ASN A 438 15.23 -16.94 2.59
C ASN A 438 16.36 -15.90 2.65
N ASP A 439 16.15 -14.77 3.33
CA ASP A 439 17.17 -13.73 3.51
C ASP A 439 18.43 -14.29 4.17
N TYR A 440 18.24 -15.07 5.24
CA TYR A 440 19.33 -15.75 5.92
C TYR A 440 20.07 -16.70 4.98
N ASN A 441 19.32 -17.54 4.26
CA ASN A 441 19.86 -18.56 3.40
C ASN A 441 20.56 -18.02 2.15
N ARG A 442 20.24 -16.78 1.75
CA ARG A 442 20.93 -16.04 0.69
C ARG A 442 22.12 -15.23 1.20
N GLY A 443 22.45 -15.31 2.49
CA GLY A 443 23.58 -14.61 3.09
C GLY A 443 23.33 -13.11 3.29
N ARG A 444 22.07 -12.67 3.24
CA ARG A 444 21.68 -11.27 3.42
C ARG A 444 21.58 -10.85 4.90
N VAL A 445 21.73 -11.81 5.82
CA VAL A 445 21.68 -11.57 7.26
C VAL A 445 23.07 -11.45 7.86
N THR A 446 23.40 -10.31 8.47
CA THR A 446 24.68 -10.16 9.20
C THR A 446 24.58 -10.76 10.60
N THR A 447 25.63 -11.45 11.07
CA THR A 447 25.67 -12.03 12.41
C THR A 447 26.43 -11.12 13.37
N VAL A 448 25.81 -10.74 14.49
CA VAL A 448 26.29 -9.71 15.45
C VAL A 448 27.67 -10.01 16.08
N ASN A 449 28.24 -11.20 15.88
CA ASN A 449 29.55 -11.59 16.42
C ASN A 449 30.72 -11.51 15.43
N ALA A 450 30.53 -10.99 14.21
CA ALA A 450 31.64 -10.75 13.29
C ALA A 450 32.24 -9.35 13.54
N SER A 451 33.41 -9.29 14.18
CA SER A 451 34.26 -8.10 14.20
C SER A 451 34.43 -7.53 12.80
N SER A 452 34.37 -6.19 12.72
CA SER A 452 34.73 -5.35 11.58
C SER A 452 35.81 -5.94 10.67
N THR A 453 35.38 -6.36 9.48
CA THR A 453 36.06 -6.43 8.17
C THR A 453 35.12 -7.32 7.34
N THR A 454 34.48 -6.86 6.27
CA THR A 454 35.07 -6.54 4.97
C THR A 454 33.93 -6.05 4.07
N ASN A 455 34.24 -5.20 3.09
CA ASN A 455 33.33 -4.88 1.98
C ASN A 455 32.81 -6.17 1.34
N THR A 456 31.49 -6.38 1.39
CA THR A 456 30.83 -7.35 0.53
C THR A 456 29.96 -6.54 -0.42
N ALA A 457 30.41 -6.45 -1.66
CA ALA A 457 29.62 -5.92 -2.77
C ALA A 457 28.27 -6.64 -2.80
N SER A 458 27.20 -5.88 -2.99
CA SER A 458 25.88 -6.42 -3.35
C SER A 458 26.05 -7.45 -4.47
N SER A 459 25.84 -8.72 -4.16
CA SER A 459 25.70 -9.77 -5.15
C SER A 459 24.33 -9.61 -5.81
N THR A 460 24.23 -8.69 -6.77
CA THR A 460 23.17 -8.71 -7.79
C THR A 460 23.36 -10.00 -8.58
N THR A 461 22.69 -11.07 -8.13
CA THR A 461 22.64 -12.36 -8.82
C THR A 461 21.66 -12.27 -9.98
N ASP A 462 21.86 -11.29 -10.87
CA ASP A 462 21.21 -11.30 -12.17
C ASP A 462 21.92 -12.31 -13.07
N THR A 463 21.15 -13.05 -13.87
CA THR A 463 21.71 -13.84 -14.95
C THR A 463 22.39 -12.86 -15.92
N PRO A 464 23.72 -12.89 -16.10
CA PRO A 464 24.37 -11.90 -16.92
C PRO A 464 23.96 -12.13 -18.37
N VAL A 465 23.18 -11.21 -18.93
CA VAL A 465 23.01 -11.12 -20.39
C VAL A 465 24.38 -10.88 -20.97
N SER A 466 24.82 -11.83 -21.77
CA SER A 466 26.12 -11.80 -22.41
C SER A 466 25.95 -11.36 -23.85
N ASN A 467 26.83 -10.45 -24.27
CA ASN A 467 26.86 -9.88 -25.61
C ASN A 467 27.81 -10.65 -26.53
N GLY A 468 27.41 -10.80 -27.80
CA GLY A 468 28.19 -11.39 -28.90
C GLY A 468 29.60 -10.83 -29.05
N ALA A 469 30.57 -11.67 -29.46
CA ALA A 469 31.89 -11.21 -29.90
C ALA A 469 31.87 -10.34 -31.20
N GLY A 470 30.69 -9.95 -31.68
CA GLY A 470 30.47 -9.15 -32.88
C GLY A 470 29.51 -7.97 -32.70
N VAL A 471 29.20 -7.55 -31.46
CA VAL A 471 28.33 -6.40 -31.21
C VAL A 471 29.00 -5.11 -31.68
N SER A 472 28.29 -4.32 -32.49
CA SER A 472 28.79 -3.01 -32.94
C SER A 472 28.65 -2.00 -31.81
N HIS A 473 29.80 -1.61 -31.26
CA HIS A 473 29.90 -0.61 -30.20
C HIS A 473 30.06 0.78 -30.80
N TYR A 474 29.39 1.75 -30.19
CA TYR A 474 29.45 3.14 -30.60
C TYR A 474 30.19 3.96 -29.54
N ASP A 475 30.89 4.99 -30.00
CA ASP A 475 31.69 5.88 -29.15
C ASP A 475 31.07 7.27 -29.15
N THR A 476 30.84 7.84 -27.98
CA THR A 476 30.46 9.25 -27.80
C THR A 476 31.43 9.93 -26.83
N GLN A 477 31.94 11.11 -27.15
CA GLN A 477 32.89 11.84 -26.28
C GLN A 477 32.29 12.10 -24.90
N ARG A 478 33.08 11.89 -23.84
CA ARG A 478 32.81 12.39 -22.50
C ARG A 478 32.98 13.91 -22.52
N SER A 479 31.88 14.62 -22.69
CA SER A 479 31.85 16.09 -22.72
C SER A 479 31.09 16.70 -21.53
N VAL A 480 30.86 15.91 -20.47
CA VAL A 480 30.13 16.34 -19.27
C VAL A 480 30.95 15.92 -18.06
N ASP A 481 31.30 16.90 -17.23
CA ASP A 481 31.93 16.73 -15.92
C ASP A 481 30.84 16.92 -14.85
N ALA A 482 30.87 16.13 -13.76
CA ALA A 482 29.94 16.27 -12.64
C ALA A 482 29.87 17.70 -12.07
N THR A 483 30.94 18.48 -12.25
CA THR A 483 31.02 19.91 -11.87
C THR A 483 30.18 20.86 -12.74
N GLU A 484 29.63 20.41 -13.87
CA GLU A 484 28.76 21.19 -14.77
C GLU A 484 27.26 21.10 -14.40
N ALA A 485 26.90 20.37 -13.34
CA ALA A 485 25.55 20.36 -12.79
C ALA A 485 25.26 21.67 -12.03
N THR A 486 24.98 22.75 -12.78
CA THR A 486 24.91 24.12 -12.25
C THR A 486 23.62 24.45 -11.47
N ASN A 487 22.57 23.63 -11.61
CA ASN A 487 21.25 23.89 -11.01
C ASN A 487 20.84 22.82 -9.96
N LEU A 488 21.81 22.17 -9.31
CA LEU A 488 21.54 21.13 -8.31
C LEU A 488 20.62 21.63 -7.18
N ASP A 489 20.85 22.83 -6.67
CA ASP A 489 20.06 23.42 -5.58
C ASP A 489 18.60 23.69 -5.99
N GLN A 490 18.34 24.04 -7.26
CA GLN A 490 16.98 24.25 -7.78
C GLN A 490 16.21 22.92 -7.94
N ALA A 491 16.90 21.85 -8.33
CA ALA A 491 16.29 20.54 -8.46
C ALA A 491 15.98 19.88 -7.09
N GLN A 492 16.73 20.23 -6.05
CA GLN A 492 16.43 19.82 -4.67
C GLN A 492 15.16 20.49 -4.12
N ALA A 493 14.80 21.68 -4.63
CA ALA A 493 13.67 22.47 -4.17
C ALA A 493 12.34 22.12 -4.85
N LEU A 494 12.28 21.06 -5.66
CA LEU A 494 11.02 20.64 -6.28
C LEU A 494 10.02 20.21 -5.20
N PRO A 495 8.82 20.83 -5.15
CA PRO A 495 7.78 20.40 -4.23
C PRO A 495 7.34 18.99 -4.62
N MET A 496 7.14 18.12 -3.63
CA MET A 496 6.52 16.84 -3.89
C MET A 496 5.12 17.04 -4.41
N ALA A 497 4.77 16.30 -5.45
CA ALA A 497 3.40 16.30 -5.92
C ALA A 497 2.47 15.71 -4.85
N TYR A 498 1.28 16.29 -4.73
CA TYR A 498 0.24 15.91 -3.79
C TYR A 498 -1.09 15.80 -4.54
N GLN A 499 -1.89 14.78 -4.23
CA GLN A 499 -3.22 14.58 -4.77
C GLN A 499 -4.20 14.48 -3.60
N SER A 500 -5.38 15.09 -3.69
CA SER A 500 -6.44 14.96 -2.67
C SER A 500 -7.33 13.74 -2.91
N LEU A 501 -8.08 13.30 -1.89
CA LEU A 501 -9.07 12.22 -2.05
C LEU A 501 -10.12 12.56 -3.11
N ALA A 502 -10.53 13.83 -3.20
CA ALA A 502 -11.48 14.30 -4.21
C ALA A 502 -10.93 14.15 -5.64
N ASP A 503 -9.63 14.40 -5.84
CA ASP A 503 -8.98 14.18 -7.14
C ASP A 503 -8.99 12.71 -7.53
N VAL A 504 -8.77 11.79 -6.59
CA VAL A 504 -8.84 10.34 -6.85
C VAL A 504 -10.25 9.88 -7.14
N VAL A 505 -11.23 10.31 -6.34
CA VAL A 505 -12.64 9.97 -6.58
C VAL A 505 -13.05 10.45 -7.98
N LYS A 506 -12.59 11.64 -8.37
CA LYS A 506 -12.80 12.18 -9.72
C LYS A 506 -12.08 11.35 -10.79
N ALA A 507 -10.83 10.95 -10.58
CA ALA A 507 -10.09 10.10 -11.51
C ALA A 507 -10.76 8.73 -11.69
N VAL A 508 -11.16 8.08 -10.60
CA VAL A 508 -11.93 6.83 -10.63
C VAL A 508 -13.27 7.03 -11.31
N GLN A 509 -13.96 8.13 -11.04
CA GLN A 509 -15.19 8.48 -11.75
C GLN A 509 -14.93 8.63 -13.25
N GLU A 510 -13.88 9.34 -13.66
CA GLU A 510 -13.50 9.51 -15.07
C GLU A 510 -13.27 8.16 -15.75
N GLU A 511 -12.53 7.26 -15.11
CA GLU A 511 -12.31 5.88 -15.59
C GLU A 511 -13.63 5.11 -15.72
N LEU A 512 -14.47 5.11 -14.66
CA LEU A 512 -15.76 4.40 -14.64
C LEU A 512 -16.82 4.99 -15.58
N THR A 513 -16.69 6.28 -15.96
CA THR A 513 -17.64 6.97 -16.84
C THR A 513 -17.46 6.56 -18.31
N TYR A 514 -16.33 5.94 -18.67
CA TYR A 514 -16.15 5.28 -19.97
C TYR A 514 -16.95 3.97 -20.01
N GLY A 515 -18.28 4.08 -20.07
CA GLY A 515 -19.24 2.96 -20.06
C GLY A 515 -19.02 1.94 -21.17
N GLN A 516 -18.06 1.04 -20.98
CA GLN A 516 -17.91 -0.20 -21.72
C GLN A 516 -18.53 -1.32 -20.89
N GLU A 517 -19.12 -2.31 -21.56
CA GLU A 517 -19.70 -3.50 -20.91
C GLU A 517 -18.65 -4.38 -20.19
N ASP A 518 -17.34 -4.06 -20.32
CA ASP A 518 -16.23 -4.82 -19.77
C ASP A 518 -15.19 -3.95 -19.05
N VAL A 519 -14.74 -4.40 -17.87
CA VAL A 519 -13.70 -3.75 -17.05
C VAL A 519 -12.29 -3.93 -17.67
N SER A 520 -11.54 -2.83 -17.79
CA SER A 520 -10.15 -2.74 -18.27
C SER A 520 -9.11 -2.95 -17.15
N PHE A 521 -7.83 -3.11 -17.52
CA PHE A 521 -6.74 -3.18 -16.53
C PHE A 521 -6.63 -1.87 -15.75
N GLU A 522 -6.85 -0.76 -16.43
CA GLU A 522 -6.77 0.60 -15.93
C GLU A 522 -7.83 0.80 -14.84
N GLU A 523 -9.09 0.44 -15.11
CA GLU A 523 -10.19 0.51 -14.13
C GLU A 523 -9.94 -0.37 -12.90
N MET A 524 -9.55 -1.65 -13.09
CA MET A 524 -9.25 -2.53 -11.94
C MET A 524 -8.05 -2.04 -11.13
N SER A 525 -7.02 -1.49 -11.80
CA SER A 525 -5.85 -0.92 -11.15
C SER A 525 -6.23 0.34 -10.36
N ALA A 526 -7.10 1.18 -10.91
CA ALA A 526 -7.58 2.41 -10.26
C ALA A 526 -8.42 2.10 -9.01
N LEU A 527 -9.34 1.12 -9.09
CA LEU A 527 -10.14 0.69 -7.94
C LEU A 527 -9.28 0.08 -6.81
N ARG A 528 -8.31 -0.78 -7.15
CA ARG A 528 -7.38 -1.35 -6.15
C ARG A 528 -6.47 -0.27 -5.53
N GLU A 529 -6.07 0.74 -6.30
CA GLU A 529 -5.28 1.85 -5.76
C GLU A 529 -6.13 2.75 -4.85
N LEU A 530 -7.39 3.01 -5.21
CA LEU A 530 -8.33 3.71 -4.35
C LEU A 530 -8.52 2.97 -3.01
N GLU A 531 -8.70 1.66 -3.04
CA GLU A 531 -8.80 0.85 -1.81
C GLU A 531 -7.54 0.96 -0.95
N ARG A 532 -6.35 0.75 -1.53
CA ARG A 532 -5.07 0.88 -0.82
C ARG A 532 -4.88 2.27 -0.23
N ARG A 533 -5.25 3.32 -0.97
CA ARG A 533 -5.18 4.70 -0.53
C ARG A 533 -6.13 4.97 0.62
N MET A 534 -7.37 4.48 0.53
CA MET A 534 -8.34 4.60 1.62
C MET A 534 -7.82 3.94 2.90
N TRP A 535 -7.24 2.76 2.81
CA TRP A 535 -6.64 2.11 3.99
C TRP A 535 -5.54 2.97 4.62
N ALA A 536 -4.61 3.46 3.81
CA ALA A 536 -3.50 4.25 4.29
C ALA A 536 -3.94 5.62 4.87
N GLU A 537 -4.86 6.33 4.21
CA GLU A 537 -5.37 7.63 4.69
C GLU A 537 -6.27 7.53 5.93
N ASN A 538 -6.79 6.34 6.23
CA ASN A 538 -7.61 6.07 7.41
C ASN A 538 -6.84 5.29 8.49
N ASN A 539 -5.51 5.41 8.56
CA ASN A 539 -4.68 4.84 9.63
C ASN A 539 -4.79 3.31 9.76
N MET A 540 -5.06 2.61 8.65
CA MET A 540 -5.18 1.15 8.63
C MET A 540 -3.87 0.55 8.12
N TYR A 541 -3.27 -0.35 8.89
CA TYR A 541 -2.06 -1.07 8.52
C TYR A 541 -2.41 -2.49 8.05
N PRO A 542 -2.35 -2.80 6.74
CA PRO A 542 -2.65 -4.12 6.21
C PRO A 542 -1.47 -5.10 6.34
N VAL A 543 -1.74 -6.40 6.51
CA VAL A 543 -0.71 -7.44 6.53
C VAL A 543 0.01 -7.61 5.18
N SER A 544 -0.59 -7.16 4.07
CA SER A 544 0.08 -7.10 2.77
C SER A 544 1.28 -6.15 2.77
N GLU A 545 1.24 -5.15 3.65
CA GLU A 545 2.27 -4.13 3.79
C GLU A 545 3.39 -4.59 4.76
N LEU A 546 3.21 -5.72 5.45
CA LEU A 546 4.26 -6.28 6.31
C LEU A 546 5.30 -7.04 5.49
N ARG A 547 6.56 -6.67 5.65
CA ARG A 547 7.68 -7.35 5.03
C ARG A 547 8.86 -7.53 5.98
N ALA A 548 9.70 -8.53 5.69
CA ALA A 548 11.06 -8.67 6.20
C ALA A 548 12.01 -8.25 5.07
N GLY A 549 12.90 -7.30 5.34
CA GLY A 549 13.59 -6.50 4.32
C GLY A 549 14.91 -7.11 3.91
N ALA A 550 15.57 -6.47 2.94
CA ALA A 550 16.71 -7.02 2.22
C ALA A 550 17.95 -7.24 3.09
N THR A 551 18.10 -6.51 4.21
CA THR A 551 19.34 -6.49 4.99
C THR A 551 19.13 -6.74 6.48
N LEU A 552 18.58 -7.90 6.86
CA LEU A 552 18.44 -8.27 8.27
C LEU A 552 19.80 -8.21 9.01
N LYS A 553 19.93 -7.32 9.99
CA LYS A 553 21.16 -7.11 10.77
C LYS A 553 21.25 -8.03 11.99
N SER A 554 20.11 -8.52 12.49
CA SER A 554 20.03 -9.55 13.55
C SER A 554 18.60 -10.05 13.77
N LEU A 555 18.45 -11.29 14.20
CA LEU A 555 17.14 -11.82 14.63
C LEU A 555 16.82 -11.41 16.08
N PRO A 556 15.60 -10.94 16.37
CA PRO A 556 15.19 -10.60 17.73
C PRO A 556 15.20 -11.86 18.58
N THR A 557 15.77 -11.83 19.80
CA THR A 557 15.93 -13.04 20.64
C THR A 557 14.91 -13.15 21.76
N THR A 558 14.26 -12.05 22.13
CA THR A 558 13.33 -11.99 23.27
C THR A 558 12.22 -11.00 22.99
N ILE A 559 10.97 -11.38 23.28
CA ILE A 559 9.78 -10.52 23.20
C ILE A 559 8.70 -11.06 24.15
N GLY A 560 7.98 -10.19 24.88
CA GLY A 560 6.86 -10.59 25.74
C GLY A 560 7.20 -11.67 26.78
N GLY A 561 8.42 -11.66 27.32
CA GLY A 561 8.93 -12.71 28.22
C GLY A 561 9.32 -14.05 27.57
N ILE A 562 9.05 -14.25 26.28
CA ILE A 562 9.52 -15.40 25.51
C ILE A 562 10.93 -15.13 25.00
N THR A 563 11.85 -16.05 25.23
CA THR A 563 13.19 -16.05 24.62
C THR A 563 13.26 -17.17 23.59
N PHE A 564 13.58 -16.81 22.35
CA PHE A 564 13.70 -17.76 21.25
C PHE A 564 15.17 -18.01 20.90
N ASN A 565 15.56 -19.28 20.88
CA ASN A 565 16.94 -19.69 20.59
C ASN A 565 17.11 -20.01 19.09
N PHE A 566 17.55 -19.02 18.31
CA PHE A 566 17.87 -19.22 16.89
C PHE A 566 19.05 -20.19 16.65
N GLN A 567 19.81 -20.53 17.69
CA GLN A 567 20.91 -21.50 17.62
C GLN A 567 20.43 -22.95 17.88
N ASP A 568 19.13 -23.19 18.04
CA ASP A 568 18.62 -24.56 18.16
C ASP A 568 18.85 -25.33 16.86
N LYS A 569 19.67 -26.40 16.93
CA LYS A 569 19.98 -27.32 15.83
C LYS A 569 18.74 -27.83 15.10
N SER A 570 17.60 -27.94 15.77
CA SER A 570 16.35 -28.42 15.18
C SER A 570 15.79 -27.50 14.08
N LEU A 571 16.19 -26.21 14.07
CA LEU A 571 15.83 -25.21 13.06
C LEU A 571 16.75 -25.25 11.83
N TRP A 572 17.79 -26.08 11.82
CA TRP A 572 18.80 -26.11 10.77
C TRP A 572 18.84 -27.46 10.08
N LYS A 573 18.97 -27.44 8.75
CA LYS A 573 19.17 -28.64 7.92
C LYS A 573 20.45 -29.34 8.37
N ASN A 574 20.36 -30.66 8.60
CA ASN A 574 21.45 -31.49 9.12
C ASN A 574 22.06 -31.04 10.46
N GLY A 575 21.41 -30.12 11.19
CA GLY A 575 21.94 -29.55 12.44
C GLY A 575 23.12 -28.58 12.24
N GLU A 576 23.34 -28.07 11.03
CA GLU A 576 24.40 -27.12 10.67
C GLU A 576 24.02 -25.68 11.06
N VAL A 577 24.13 -25.38 12.36
CA VAL A 577 23.75 -24.09 12.94
C VAL A 577 24.61 -22.96 12.40
N GLY A 578 23.99 -21.87 11.94
CA GLY A 578 24.68 -20.66 11.53
C GLY A 578 25.27 -20.71 10.11
N VAL A 579 25.00 -21.77 9.35
CA VAL A 579 25.50 -21.94 7.98
C VAL A 579 24.47 -21.39 6.98
N VAL A 580 24.92 -20.47 6.12
CA VAL A 580 24.11 -19.92 5.03
C VAL A 580 23.57 -21.06 4.15
N GLY A 581 22.27 -21.01 3.85
CA GLY A 581 21.56 -22.04 3.07
C GLY A 581 21.01 -23.21 3.89
N LYS A 582 21.18 -23.19 5.22
CA LYS A 582 20.79 -24.30 6.11
C LYS A 582 19.67 -23.97 7.08
N LEU A 583 19.19 -22.73 7.16
CA LEU A 583 18.01 -22.41 7.97
C LEU A 583 16.77 -23.03 7.33
N LYS A 584 15.93 -23.71 8.12
CA LYS A 584 14.73 -24.39 7.62
C LYS A 584 13.63 -23.39 7.26
N GLU A 585 12.95 -23.65 6.15
CA GLU A 585 11.69 -22.99 5.78
C GLU A 585 10.52 -23.59 6.59
N TRP A 586 9.36 -22.93 6.59
CA TRP A 586 8.21 -23.21 7.43
C TRP A 586 7.71 -24.65 7.28
N ASN A 587 7.66 -25.15 6.05
CA ASN A 587 7.23 -26.52 5.72
C ASN A 587 8.23 -27.61 6.17
N GLU A 588 9.46 -27.24 6.53
CA GLU A 588 10.49 -28.15 7.06
C GLU A 588 10.50 -28.21 8.60
N LEU A 589 9.71 -27.36 9.24
CA LEU A 589 9.49 -27.33 10.68
C LEU A 589 8.38 -28.32 11.08
N ASN A 590 8.47 -28.87 12.29
CA ASN A 590 7.37 -29.63 12.88
C ASN A 590 6.29 -28.70 13.46
N GLU A 591 5.09 -29.23 13.72
CA GLU A 591 3.94 -28.46 14.22
C GLU A 591 4.25 -27.67 15.50
N LYS A 592 5.02 -28.24 16.43
CA LYS A 592 5.42 -27.53 17.66
C LYS A 592 6.34 -26.35 17.35
N GLN A 593 7.32 -26.55 16.48
CA GLN A 593 8.21 -25.48 16.04
C GLN A 593 7.43 -24.36 15.34
N GLN A 594 6.50 -24.71 14.44
CA GLN A 594 5.62 -23.75 13.76
C GLN A 594 4.78 -22.95 14.76
N ALA A 595 4.16 -23.62 15.74
CA ALA A 595 3.36 -22.95 16.76
C ALA A 595 4.18 -21.98 17.62
N ASP A 596 5.32 -22.43 18.17
CA ASP A 596 6.19 -21.64 19.04
C ASP A 596 6.83 -20.46 18.27
N LEU A 597 7.38 -20.73 17.09
CA LEU A 597 8.04 -19.72 16.25
C LEU A 597 7.04 -18.72 15.68
N GLY A 598 5.88 -19.19 15.22
CA GLY A 598 4.85 -18.32 14.71
C GLY A 598 4.36 -17.35 15.78
N LEU A 599 4.25 -17.76 17.05
CA LEU A 599 3.80 -16.89 18.13
C LEU A 599 4.86 -15.83 18.43
N PHE A 600 6.12 -16.25 18.47
CA PHE A 600 7.26 -15.36 18.68
C PHE A 600 7.36 -14.29 17.58
N ILE A 601 7.32 -14.68 16.30
CA ILE A 601 7.37 -13.75 15.17
C ILE A 601 6.16 -12.82 15.19
N THR A 602 4.96 -13.36 15.43
CA THR A 602 3.73 -12.54 15.56
C THR A 602 3.91 -11.47 16.62
N GLY A 603 4.48 -11.80 17.79
CA GLY A 603 4.78 -10.83 18.85
C GLY A 603 5.75 -9.72 18.43
N VAL A 604 6.74 -10.02 17.58
CA VAL A 604 7.69 -9.03 17.06
C VAL A 604 7.01 -8.03 16.13
N PHE A 605 6.15 -8.50 15.22
CA PHE A 605 5.42 -7.64 14.29
C PHE A 605 4.28 -6.87 15.00
N TYR A 606 3.58 -7.51 15.93
CA TYR A 606 2.61 -6.87 16.83
C TYR A 606 3.22 -5.67 17.55
N ALA A 607 4.41 -5.84 18.16
CA ALA A 607 5.05 -4.77 18.91
C ALA A 607 5.31 -3.51 18.05
N LYS A 608 5.67 -3.69 16.78
CA LYS A 608 6.00 -2.59 15.86
C LYS A 608 4.74 -1.91 15.35
N THR A 609 3.77 -2.71 14.95
CA THR A 609 2.45 -2.25 14.56
C THR A 609 1.85 -1.40 15.67
N LEU A 610 1.93 -1.84 16.93
CA LEU A 610 1.49 -1.07 18.09
C LEU A 610 2.14 0.32 18.18
N VAL A 611 3.44 0.45 17.95
CA VAL A 611 4.11 1.77 17.99
C VAL A 611 3.70 2.66 16.83
N HIS A 612 3.53 2.08 15.65
CA HIS A 612 2.99 2.78 14.47
C HIS A 612 1.58 3.34 14.76
N GLU A 613 0.67 2.49 15.24
CA GLU A 613 -0.69 2.93 15.58
C GLU A 613 -0.72 3.97 16.71
N LEU A 614 0.17 3.84 17.71
CA LEU A 614 0.31 4.86 18.75
C LEU A 614 0.85 6.19 18.17
N GLY A 615 1.68 6.14 17.13
CA GLY A 615 2.10 7.32 16.38
C GLY A 615 0.92 8.08 15.80
N HIS A 616 -0.01 7.39 15.14
CA HIS A 616 -1.26 7.97 14.67
C HIS A 616 -2.09 8.56 15.81
N ASN A 617 -2.22 7.85 16.92
CA ASN A 617 -2.95 8.34 18.09
C ASN A 617 -2.30 9.59 18.73
N PHE A 618 -1.01 9.82 18.52
CA PHE A 618 -0.34 11.05 18.95
C PHE A 618 -0.45 12.20 17.95
N GLY A 619 -1.08 11.94 16.80
CA GLY A 619 -1.34 12.90 15.74
C GLY A 619 -0.43 12.74 14.53
N LEU A 620 0.50 11.78 14.47
CA LEU A 620 1.44 11.65 13.35
C LEU A 620 0.79 11.05 12.11
N ARG A 621 1.09 11.64 10.94
CA ARG A 621 0.83 11.03 9.63
C ARG A 621 1.94 10.07 9.23
N HIS A 622 1.69 9.27 8.18
CA HIS A 622 2.73 8.49 7.53
C HIS A 622 3.91 9.36 7.06
N ASN A 623 5.10 8.76 7.04
CA ASN A 623 6.29 9.30 6.40
C ASN A 623 6.98 8.23 5.55
N PHE A 624 6.63 8.14 4.26
CA PHE A 624 7.21 7.15 3.33
C PHE A 624 8.59 7.54 2.78
N LYS A 625 9.24 8.57 3.34
CA LYS A 625 10.67 8.86 3.14
C LYS A 625 11.55 8.25 4.22
N GLY A 626 10.97 7.56 5.21
CA GLY A 626 11.68 7.02 6.36
C GLY A 626 12.92 6.20 5.97
N SER A 627 12.81 5.34 4.95
CA SER A 627 13.90 4.52 4.39
C SER A 627 14.93 5.25 3.52
N ASN A 628 14.64 6.48 3.12
CA ASN A 628 15.48 7.28 2.21
C ASN A 628 16.27 8.34 2.99
N ASP A 629 15.89 8.59 4.24
CA ASP A 629 16.43 9.64 5.11
C ASP A 629 17.62 9.16 5.97
N ALA A 630 18.60 8.52 5.33
CA ALA A 630 19.71 7.87 6.05
C ALA A 630 20.61 8.82 6.85
N ASN A 631 20.64 10.11 6.50
CA ASN A 631 21.32 11.13 7.29
C ASN A 631 20.66 11.35 8.66
N ASN A 632 19.43 10.85 8.85
CA ASN A 632 18.64 10.94 10.07
C ASN A 632 18.32 9.57 10.69
N TYR A 633 19.10 8.53 10.39
CA TYR A 633 19.03 7.28 11.15
C TYR A 633 19.68 7.44 12.53
N PHE A 634 19.35 6.55 13.46
CA PHE A 634 20.02 6.52 14.75
C PHE A 634 21.53 6.32 14.58
N ALA A 635 22.33 7.10 15.30
CA ALA A 635 23.75 6.84 15.42
C ALA A 635 24.00 5.59 16.28
N GLN A 636 25.10 4.88 16.03
CA GLN A 636 25.48 3.70 16.81
C GLN A 636 25.58 4.00 18.33
N SER A 637 25.94 5.24 18.70
CA SER A 637 26.02 5.70 20.08
C SER A 637 24.66 5.85 20.77
N GLU A 638 23.58 6.02 20.02
CA GLU A 638 22.22 6.27 20.54
C GLU A 638 21.47 4.97 20.81
N LEU A 639 21.94 3.86 20.23
CA LEU A 639 21.23 2.58 20.28
C LEU A 639 20.93 2.10 21.70
N ALA A 640 21.88 2.22 22.62
CA ALA A 640 21.71 1.76 23.99
C ALA A 640 20.62 2.54 24.76
N GLU A 641 20.42 3.83 24.46
CA GLU A 641 19.36 4.66 25.05
C GLU A 641 17.96 4.17 24.63
N HIS A 642 17.87 3.60 23.42
CA HIS A 642 16.63 3.14 22.81
C HIS A 642 16.44 1.63 22.87
N GLY A 643 17.29 0.91 23.62
CA GLY A 643 17.25 -0.56 23.70
C GLY A 643 17.60 -1.27 22.38
N LEU A 644 18.25 -0.56 21.46
CA LEU A 644 18.62 -1.03 20.13
C LEU A 644 19.96 -1.76 20.13
N ARG A 645 20.09 -2.78 19.25
CA ARG A 645 21.34 -3.53 19.04
C ARG A 645 22.04 -3.15 17.74
N THR A 646 21.27 -2.74 16.74
CA THR A 646 21.73 -2.39 15.40
C THR A 646 21.06 -1.09 14.96
N VAL A 647 21.74 -0.30 14.14
CA VAL A 647 21.13 0.92 13.55
C VAL A 647 20.00 0.49 12.61
N PRO A 648 18.74 0.83 12.90
CA PRO A 648 17.64 0.55 12.00
C PRO A 648 17.80 1.36 10.71
N GLY A 649 17.35 0.80 9.59
CA GLY A 649 17.36 1.47 8.29
C GLY A 649 16.15 2.39 8.06
N TYR A 650 15.77 3.21 9.05
CA TYR A 650 14.72 4.22 8.91
C TYR A 650 14.91 5.41 9.86
N SER A 651 14.37 6.57 9.45
CA SER A 651 14.18 7.73 10.31
C SER A 651 12.79 7.79 10.96
N SER A 652 11.78 7.12 10.39
CA SER A 652 10.39 7.10 10.86
C SER A 652 9.78 5.69 10.91
N ILE A 653 9.13 5.32 12.03
CA ILE A 653 8.31 4.10 12.14
C ILE A 653 6.95 4.25 11.44
N MET A 654 6.59 5.49 11.08
CA MET A 654 5.41 5.83 10.28
C MET A 654 5.64 5.56 8.78
N ASP A 655 6.74 4.91 8.42
CA ASP A 655 7.00 4.32 7.12
C ASP A 655 6.50 2.87 7.09
N TYR A 656 6.02 2.38 5.95
CA TYR A 656 5.80 0.94 5.72
C TYR A 656 7.12 0.26 5.35
N ASN A 657 8.14 0.47 6.19
CA ASN A 657 9.50 0.04 5.88
C ASN A 657 9.57 -1.50 5.84
N PRO A 658 10.03 -2.09 4.73
CA PRO A 658 10.05 -3.54 4.57
C PRO A 658 11.06 -4.26 5.45
N SER A 659 12.05 -3.59 6.05
CA SER A 659 13.02 -4.16 6.97
C SER A 659 12.49 -4.26 8.42
N MET A 660 11.24 -4.74 8.58
CA MET A 660 10.54 -4.82 9.87
C MET A 660 11.19 -5.74 10.89
N LEU A 661 12.33 -6.38 10.66
CA LEU A 661 13.04 -7.16 11.69
C LEU A 661 14.27 -6.44 12.25
N ASN A 662 14.71 -5.37 11.59
CA ASN A 662 15.74 -4.46 12.07
C ASN A 662 15.18 -3.25 12.83
N ALA A 663 13.90 -2.95 12.64
CA ALA A 663 13.18 -2.04 13.49
C ALA A 663 12.97 -2.67 14.86
N LEU A 664 13.23 -1.95 15.95
CA LEU A 664 12.61 -2.28 17.23
C LEU A 664 11.37 -1.39 17.38
N ALA A 665 10.46 -1.80 18.26
CA ALA A 665 9.21 -1.10 18.52
C ALA A 665 9.47 0.23 19.26
N VAL A 666 10.06 1.21 18.58
CA VAL A 666 10.37 2.56 19.07
C VAL A 666 10.18 3.60 17.96
N PHE A 667 9.94 4.84 18.36
CA PHE A 667 9.89 5.99 17.46
C PHE A 667 11.30 6.31 16.93
N GLY A 668 11.41 6.55 15.62
CA GLY A 668 12.64 6.95 14.94
C GLY A 668 12.97 8.44 15.13
N PRO A 669 14.17 8.90 14.73
CA PRO A 669 14.58 10.30 14.90
C PRO A 669 13.63 11.33 14.28
N TYR A 670 13.03 11.04 13.12
CA TYR A 670 12.01 11.90 12.50
C TYR A 670 10.75 11.99 13.37
N ASP A 671 10.22 10.85 13.81
CA ASP A 671 9.01 10.80 14.64
C ASP A 671 9.20 11.61 15.93
N LEU A 672 10.38 11.50 16.56
CA LEU A 672 10.72 12.26 17.76
C LEU A 672 10.84 13.76 17.48
N ALA A 673 11.37 14.15 16.31
CA ALA A 673 11.42 15.55 15.90
C ALA A 673 10.02 16.12 15.63
N ALA A 674 9.17 15.37 14.92
CA ALA A 674 7.78 15.72 14.66
C ALA A 674 6.98 15.84 15.98
N LEU A 675 7.06 14.85 16.88
CA LEU A 675 6.42 14.91 18.20
C LEU A 675 6.94 16.08 19.03
N ARG A 676 8.23 16.44 18.94
CA ARG A 676 8.77 17.63 19.62
C ARG A 676 8.21 18.92 19.04
N PHE A 677 8.10 19.04 17.73
CA PHE A 677 7.43 20.16 17.07
C PHE A 677 5.96 20.24 17.52
N GLY A 678 5.26 19.11 17.50
CA GLY A 678 3.85 19.00 17.87
C GLY A 678 3.59 19.32 19.35
N TYR A 679 4.40 18.83 20.30
CA TYR A 679 4.08 18.91 21.73
C TYR A 679 4.90 19.94 22.52
N LYS A 680 6.19 20.11 22.20
CA LYS A 680 7.05 21.14 22.82
C LYS A 680 7.11 22.44 22.04
N ARG A 681 6.58 22.48 20.81
CA ARG A 681 6.72 23.62 19.89
C ARG A 681 8.19 24.02 19.70
N GLN A 682 9.07 23.02 19.58
CA GLN A 682 10.50 23.20 19.42
C GLN A 682 11.03 22.50 18.17
N VAL A 683 11.97 23.13 17.49
CA VAL A 683 12.61 22.59 16.28
C VAL A 683 14.12 22.53 16.48
N GLU A 684 14.73 21.42 16.08
CA GLU A 684 16.17 21.21 16.17
C GLU A 684 16.91 22.04 15.11
N ALA A 685 17.96 22.72 15.53
CA ALA A 685 18.83 23.50 14.67
C ALA A 685 20.29 23.38 15.10
N SER A 686 21.21 23.78 14.22
CA SER A 686 22.64 23.79 14.50
C SER A 686 23.15 25.21 14.69
N LYS A 687 23.95 25.46 15.72
CA LYS A 687 24.58 26.75 15.98
C LYS A 687 26.10 26.65 16.00
N THR A 688 26.77 27.45 15.19
CA THR A 688 28.23 27.56 15.20
C THR A 688 28.70 28.44 16.36
N ILE A 689 29.49 27.88 17.26
CA ILE A 689 30.12 28.57 18.40
C ILE A 689 31.59 28.78 18.06
N VAL A 690 32.05 30.03 18.12
CA VAL A 690 33.47 30.36 18.01
C VAL A 690 34.06 30.30 19.42
N ASN A 691 34.94 29.33 19.65
CA ASN A 691 35.64 29.15 20.92
C ASN A 691 36.70 30.25 21.10
N SER A 692 37.13 30.44 22.35
CA SER A 692 38.14 31.43 22.74
C SER A 692 39.51 31.25 22.06
N ASP A 693 39.77 30.10 21.43
CA ASP A 693 40.97 29.79 20.64
C ASP A 693 40.76 29.97 19.12
N ASN A 694 39.68 30.63 18.70
CA ASN A 694 39.22 30.77 17.30
C ASN A 694 38.84 29.45 16.60
N THR A 695 38.71 28.33 17.31
CA THR A 695 38.11 27.10 16.73
C THR A 695 36.60 27.23 16.67
N GLN A 696 35.97 26.58 15.68
CA GLN A 696 34.52 26.55 15.55
C GLN A 696 33.99 25.19 16.00
N THR A 697 33.00 25.17 16.88
CA THR A 697 32.25 23.98 17.26
C THR A 697 30.79 24.16 16.88
N VAL A 698 30.18 23.15 16.26
CA VAL A 698 28.75 23.14 15.99
C VAL A 698 28.04 22.50 17.19
N SER A 699 27.06 23.21 17.75
CA SER A 699 26.25 22.75 18.87
C SER A 699 24.79 22.65 18.44
N GLN A 700 24.12 21.56 18.83
CA GLN A 700 22.68 21.40 18.62
C GLN A 700 21.91 22.32 19.57
N VAL A 701 20.97 23.08 19.02
CA VAL A 701 20.07 23.98 19.75
C VAL A 701 18.61 23.67 19.39
N PHE A 702 17.69 24.07 20.26
CA PHE A 702 16.25 23.97 19.99
C PHE A 702 15.65 25.38 19.90
N LEU A 703 15.08 25.70 18.74
CA LEU A 703 14.40 26.96 18.48
C LEU A 703 12.93 26.85 18.88
N ASN A 704 12.34 27.94 19.38
CA ASN A 704 10.96 27.98 19.85
C ASN A 704 10.00 28.36 18.72
N ALA A 705 9.34 27.37 18.10
CA ALA A 705 8.28 27.60 17.11
C ALA A 705 7.02 28.21 17.75
N GLY A 706 6.77 27.92 19.03
CA GLY A 706 5.56 28.36 19.73
C GLY A 706 5.44 29.86 19.91
N MET A 707 6.50 30.62 19.62
CA MET A 707 6.46 32.08 19.65
C MET A 707 5.54 32.71 18.59
N PHE A 708 5.16 31.95 17.55
CA PHE A 708 4.25 32.39 16.50
C PHE A 708 2.80 31.96 16.74
N ASP A 709 2.56 30.98 17.63
CA ASP A 709 1.24 30.33 17.75
C ASP A 709 0.12 31.32 18.15
N GLU A 710 0.39 32.29 19.04
CA GLU A 710 -0.62 33.30 19.43
C GLU A 710 -0.96 34.27 18.31
N GLN A 711 0.06 34.74 17.59
CA GLN A 711 -0.13 35.62 16.43
C GLN A 711 -0.94 34.91 15.35
N LEU A 712 -0.52 33.70 14.97
CA LEU A 712 -1.20 32.91 13.93
C LEU A 712 -2.65 32.61 14.28
N ARG A 713 -2.94 32.25 15.54
CA ARG A 713 -4.34 32.05 15.99
C ARG A 713 -5.18 33.33 15.88
N ASN A 714 -4.64 34.47 16.31
CA ASN A 714 -5.40 35.73 16.27
C ASN A 714 -5.67 36.16 14.82
N GLU A 715 -4.68 36.02 13.93
CA GLU A 715 -4.82 36.34 12.51
C GLU A 715 -5.77 35.39 11.78
N ALA A 716 -5.77 34.09 12.12
CA ALA A 716 -6.66 33.10 11.50
C ALA A 716 -8.13 33.22 11.96
N LEU A 717 -8.37 33.70 13.19
CA LEU A 717 -9.72 33.78 13.77
C LEU A 717 -10.44 35.12 13.49
N ASP A 718 -9.70 36.19 13.17
CA ASP A 718 -10.26 37.50 12.86
C ASP A 718 -10.18 37.81 11.34
N PRO A 719 -11.31 37.70 10.61
CA PRO A 719 -11.33 37.94 9.16
C PRO A 719 -11.04 39.40 8.78
N ASN A 720 -10.98 40.32 9.73
CA ASN A 720 -10.71 41.74 9.48
C ASN A 720 -9.22 42.11 9.58
N ILE A 721 -8.36 41.16 9.95
CA ILE A 721 -6.92 41.38 10.05
C ILE A 721 -6.25 41.08 8.70
N VAL A 722 -5.33 41.95 8.29
CA VAL A 722 -4.46 41.69 7.15
C VAL A 722 -3.44 40.62 7.57
N SER A 723 -3.54 39.44 6.97
CA SER A 723 -2.70 38.29 7.29
C SER A 723 -1.21 38.58 7.06
N SER A 724 -0.36 38.13 7.99
CA SER A 724 1.10 38.20 7.87
C SER A 724 1.65 37.17 6.87
N VAL A 725 2.92 37.29 6.48
CA VAL A 725 3.56 36.29 5.58
C VAL A 725 3.63 34.93 6.27
N GLU A 726 3.75 34.91 7.58
CA GLU A 726 3.78 33.71 8.42
C GLU A 726 2.48 32.90 8.34
N THR A 727 1.33 33.52 8.09
CA THR A 727 0.07 32.78 7.85
C THR A 727 0.06 32.01 6.53
N SER A 728 0.93 32.37 5.59
CA SER A 728 1.12 31.63 4.34
C SER A 728 2.23 30.58 4.44
N ASN A 729 3.29 30.87 5.22
CA ASN A 729 4.51 30.07 5.25
C ASN A 729 4.68 29.17 6.50
N GLY A 730 3.83 29.31 7.53
CA GLY A 730 3.93 28.53 8.76
C GLY A 730 5.08 28.93 9.70
N ALA A 731 5.15 28.25 10.84
CA ALA A 731 6.16 28.49 11.87
C ALA A 731 7.58 28.04 11.47
N ILE A 732 7.71 26.97 10.67
CA ILE A 732 9.00 26.44 10.23
C ILE A 732 9.74 27.44 9.34
N ASP A 733 9.11 27.97 8.31
CA ASP A 733 9.75 28.95 7.44
C ASP A 733 9.98 30.28 8.15
N ALA A 734 9.06 30.70 9.02
CA ALA A 734 9.27 31.85 9.90
C ALA A 734 10.51 31.68 10.80
N LEU A 735 10.78 30.47 11.29
CA LEU A 735 12.01 30.16 12.03
C LEU A 735 13.25 30.24 11.14
N LYS A 736 13.22 29.68 9.92
CA LYS A 736 14.34 29.76 8.96
C LYS A 736 14.70 31.21 8.65
N ASP A 737 13.70 32.05 8.43
CA ASP A 737 13.89 33.47 8.12
C ASP A 737 14.43 34.27 9.31
N LYS A 738 13.97 33.95 10.52
CA LYS A 738 14.41 34.63 11.74
C LYS A 738 15.81 34.23 12.19
N TYR A 739 16.18 32.96 12.00
CA TYR A 739 17.42 32.37 12.49
C TYR A 739 18.31 31.85 11.35
N LYS A 740 18.63 32.73 10.38
CA LYS A 740 19.44 32.38 9.19
C LYS A 740 20.85 31.85 9.53
N ASP A 741 21.39 32.19 10.70
CA ASP A 741 22.67 31.72 11.23
C ASP A 741 22.60 30.35 11.94
N GLN A 742 21.40 29.82 12.14
CA GLN A 742 21.13 28.56 12.84
C GLN A 742 20.28 27.64 11.96
N PRO A 743 20.89 26.97 10.95
CA PRO A 743 20.14 26.11 10.03
C PRO A 743 19.39 25.01 10.79
N LEU A 744 18.10 24.86 10.45
CA LEU A 744 17.26 23.78 10.96
C LEU A 744 17.78 22.43 10.49
N ARG A 745 17.62 21.39 11.31
CA ARG A 745 17.88 20.02 10.89
C ARG A 745 16.89 19.65 9.78
N GLN A 746 17.40 19.18 8.65
CA GLN A 746 16.58 18.78 7.51
C GLN A 746 16.19 17.31 7.66
N PHE A 747 14.91 17.03 7.45
CA PHE A 747 14.36 15.68 7.36
C PHE A 747 13.68 15.51 6.02
N LEU A 748 13.69 14.29 5.49
CA LEU A 748 12.85 13.94 4.36
C LEU A 748 11.47 13.53 4.87
N TYR A 749 10.44 14.05 4.24
CA TYR A 749 9.05 13.79 4.61
C TYR A 749 8.21 13.53 3.37
N CYS A 750 7.24 12.61 3.45
CA CYS A 750 6.13 12.53 2.50
C CYS A 750 4.91 11.76 3.03
N THR A 751 3.72 12.18 2.61
CA THR A 751 2.42 11.71 3.12
C THR A 751 1.75 10.71 2.19
N ASP A 752 0.62 10.14 2.62
CA ASP A 752 -0.28 9.32 1.79
C ASP A 752 -0.70 9.99 0.49
N GLY A 753 -0.92 11.31 0.50
CA GLY A 753 -1.28 12.08 -0.70
C GLY A 753 -0.11 12.29 -1.66
N ASN A 754 1.13 11.98 -1.26
CA ASN A 754 2.32 12.04 -2.11
C ASN A 754 2.72 10.68 -2.71
N VAL A 755 2.18 9.58 -2.16
CA VAL A 755 2.48 8.21 -2.59
C VAL A 755 2.14 8.02 -4.06
N SER A 756 2.92 7.22 -4.80
CA SER A 756 2.77 6.92 -6.23
C SER A 756 3.03 8.10 -7.19
N LEU A 757 2.99 9.33 -6.66
CA LEU A 757 3.28 10.55 -7.40
C LEU A 757 4.79 10.84 -7.52
N ASN A 758 5.63 10.15 -6.74
CA ASN A 758 7.09 10.29 -6.73
C ASN A 758 7.75 8.91 -6.63
N ASP A 759 8.90 8.68 -7.27
CA ASP A 759 9.57 7.35 -7.42
C ASP A 759 10.49 7.00 -6.25
N ASP A 760 10.53 7.87 -5.25
CA ASP A 760 11.22 7.71 -3.97
C ASP A 760 10.31 8.09 -2.79
N CYS A 761 8.99 8.05 -3.00
CA CYS A 761 7.97 8.18 -1.94
C CYS A 761 6.87 7.19 -2.29
N ASN A 762 7.17 5.90 -2.25
CA ASN A 762 6.18 4.85 -2.38
C ASN A 762 6.15 4.00 -1.12
N ARG A 763 4.99 3.40 -0.87
CA ARG A 763 4.86 2.34 0.14
C ARG A 763 5.84 1.23 -0.23
N HIS A 764 6.58 0.71 0.75
CA HIS A 764 7.59 -0.35 0.59
C HIS A 764 8.85 0.02 -0.18
N ASP A 765 9.16 1.29 -0.39
CA ASP A 765 10.50 1.63 -0.84
C ASP A 765 11.51 1.28 0.29
N GLU A 766 12.67 0.71 -0.08
CA GLU A 766 13.82 0.53 0.83
C GLU A 766 15.07 0.92 0.06
N GLY A 767 15.84 1.86 0.60
CA GLY A 767 17.08 2.29 0.00
C GLY A 767 17.35 3.75 0.24
N ARG A 768 18.61 4.12 0.39
CA ARG A 768 19.01 5.50 0.70
C ARG A 768 18.85 6.45 -0.49
N ASN A 769 18.68 5.89 -1.68
CA ASN A 769 18.63 6.59 -2.95
C ASN A 769 17.83 5.80 -4.00
N ARG A 770 17.50 6.42 -5.14
CA ARG A 770 16.69 5.80 -6.22
C ARG A 770 17.28 4.50 -6.77
N ALA A 771 18.60 4.35 -6.79
CA ALA A 771 19.24 3.13 -7.27
C ALA A 771 19.04 1.96 -6.28
N GLU A 772 19.18 2.22 -4.97
CA GLU A 772 18.90 1.23 -3.94
C GLU A 772 17.43 0.86 -3.87
N ILE A 773 16.51 1.83 -4.04
CA ILE A 773 15.07 1.57 -4.13
C ILE A 773 14.76 0.65 -5.31
N MET A 774 15.33 0.92 -6.49
CA MET A 774 15.17 0.01 -7.63
C MET A 774 15.77 -1.36 -7.35
N ALA A 775 16.99 -1.44 -6.80
CA ALA A 775 17.63 -2.70 -6.41
C ALA A 775 16.73 -3.55 -5.51
N PHE A 776 16.12 -2.89 -4.52
CA PHE A 776 15.15 -3.51 -3.63
C PHE A 776 13.92 -4.01 -4.40
N LYS A 777 13.30 -3.19 -5.26
CA LYS A 777 12.16 -3.61 -6.09
C LYS A 777 12.48 -4.85 -6.94
N LEU A 778 13.67 -4.89 -7.55
CA LEU A 778 14.11 -6.03 -8.36
C LEU A 778 14.38 -7.29 -7.52
N GLU A 779 14.97 -7.15 -6.34
CA GLU A 779 15.16 -8.25 -5.39
C GLU A 779 13.79 -8.83 -4.97
N SER A 780 12.86 -7.94 -4.63
CA SER A 780 11.50 -8.28 -4.22
C SER A 780 10.79 -9.16 -5.22
N TYR A 781 10.99 -8.86 -6.50
CA TYR A 781 10.44 -9.64 -7.60
C TYR A 781 10.97 -11.08 -7.60
N GLU A 782 12.29 -11.28 -7.46
CA GLU A 782 12.91 -12.60 -7.48
C GLU A 782 12.57 -13.42 -6.23
N ASP A 783 12.55 -12.79 -5.06
CA ASP A 783 12.23 -13.44 -3.78
C ASP A 783 10.82 -14.00 -3.74
N ASN A 784 9.88 -13.29 -4.37
CA ASN A 784 8.48 -13.65 -4.38
C ASN A 784 8.07 -14.44 -5.63
N TYR A 785 8.96 -14.61 -6.62
CA TYR A 785 8.62 -15.24 -7.90
C TYR A 785 7.98 -16.62 -7.70
N TYR A 786 8.73 -17.60 -7.17
CA TYR A 786 8.21 -18.96 -6.97
C TYR A 786 7.09 -19.03 -5.93
N LYS A 787 7.09 -18.16 -4.91
CA LYS A 787 6.00 -18.08 -3.94
C LYS A 787 4.68 -17.65 -4.57
N ARG A 788 4.72 -16.76 -5.56
CA ARG A 788 3.53 -16.26 -6.27
C ARG A 788 3.06 -17.23 -7.36
N ILE A 789 3.98 -17.95 -8.01
CA ILE A 789 3.64 -18.80 -9.15
C ILE A 789 3.39 -20.26 -8.81
N LEU A 790 3.75 -20.76 -7.64
CA LEU A 790 3.46 -22.15 -7.23
C LEU A 790 2.20 -22.20 -6.34
N ARG A 791 1.43 -23.28 -6.45
CA ARG A 791 0.25 -23.52 -5.60
C ARG A 791 0.61 -23.56 -4.11
N GLY A 792 1.66 -24.30 -3.74
CA GLY A 792 1.98 -24.57 -2.34
C GLY A 792 0.80 -25.22 -1.59
N MET A 793 0.41 -24.65 -0.45
CA MET A 793 -0.74 -25.08 0.34
C MET A 793 -2.04 -24.33 0.01
N ARG A 794 -2.09 -23.57 -1.10
CA ARG A 794 -3.29 -22.81 -1.47
C ARG A 794 -4.39 -23.74 -1.97
N ASP A 795 -5.56 -23.63 -1.35
CA ASP A 795 -6.76 -24.36 -1.76
C ASP A 795 -7.25 -23.88 -3.14
N ARG A 796 -7.25 -22.57 -3.36
CA ARG A 796 -7.61 -21.94 -4.64
C ARG A 796 -6.38 -21.52 -5.43
N PHE A 797 -6.11 -22.28 -6.50
CA PHE A 797 -5.05 -21.98 -7.47
C PHE A 797 -5.48 -22.55 -8.82
N SER A 798 -5.84 -21.69 -9.76
CA SER A 798 -6.46 -22.10 -11.02
C SER A 798 -6.01 -21.21 -12.19
N GLU A 799 -6.50 -21.50 -13.39
CA GLU A 799 -6.31 -20.63 -14.55
C GLU A 799 -6.70 -19.16 -14.27
N SER A 800 -7.71 -18.89 -13.44
CA SER A 800 -8.09 -17.51 -13.06
C SER A 800 -6.97 -16.77 -12.31
N THR A 801 -6.22 -17.49 -11.47
CA THR A 801 -5.07 -16.93 -10.72
C THR A 801 -3.97 -16.41 -11.66
N THR A 802 -3.86 -16.98 -12.87
CA THR A 802 -2.92 -16.50 -13.89
C THR A 802 -3.31 -15.09 -14.39
N MET A 803 -4.61 -14.78 -14.46
CA MET A 803 -5.09 -13.48 -14.95
C MET A 803 -4.84 -12.36 -13.93
N GLU A 804 -5.16 -12.60 -12.66
CA GLU A 804 -4.82 -11.68 -11.56
C GLU A 804 -3.31 -11.46 -11.44
N TYR A 805 -2.52 -12.50 -11.67
CA TYR A 805 -1.06 -12.41 -11.70
C TYR A 805 -0.58 -11.49 -12.82
N ALA A 806 -1.14 -11.62 -14.03
CA ALA A 806 -0.80 -10.77 -15.18
C ALA A 806 -1.10 -9.28 -14.92
N GLU A 807 -2.26 -8.98 -14.33
CA GLU A 807 -2.65 -7.64 -13.87
C GLU A 807 -1.65 -7.01 -12.94
N ARG A 808 -1.27 -7.74 -11.89
CA ARG A 808 -0.30 -7.23 -10.93
C ARG A 808 1.06 -6.95 -11.57
N ARG A 809 1.50 -7.79 -12.52
CA ARG A 809 2.81 -7.63 -13.17
C ARG A 809 2.89 -6.41 -14.08
N VAL A 810 1.82 -6.09 -14.81
CA VAL A 810 1.78 -4.84 -15.60
C VAL A 810 1.94 -3.64 -14.67
N SER A 811 1.19 -3.57 -13.56
CA SER A 811 1.32 -2.45 -12.62
C SER A 811 2.70 -2.37 -11.97
N GLU A 812 3.29 -3.49 -11.57
CA GLU A 812 4.62 -3.54 -10.95
C GLU A 812 5.74 -3.09 -11.90
N PHE A 813 5.71 -3.52 -13.17
CA PHE A 813 6.75 -3.12 -14.14
C PHE A 813 6.55 -1.69 -14.65
N MET A 814 5.31 -1.20 -14.72
CA MET A 814 5.05 0.21 -14.99
C MET A 814 5.53 1.12 -13.84
N ASP A 815 5.47 0.66 -12.59
CA ASP A 815 6.10 1.34 -11.47
C ASP A 815 7.63 1.43 -11.64
N TRP A 816 8.29 0.36 -12.09
CA TRP A 816 9.73 0.43 -12.38
C TRP A 816 10.07 1.42 -13.50
N ARG A 817 9.24 1.44 -14.54
CA ARG A 817 9.35 2.36 -15.68
C ARG A 817 9.19 3.82 -15.26
N ASN A 818 8.45 4.13 -14.19
CA ASN A 818 8.27 5.51 -13.71
C ASN A 818 9.58 6.21 -13.30
N SER A 819 10.68 5.47 -13.08
CA SER A 819 12.03 6.03 -12.92
C SER A 819 12.47 6.94 -14.08
N LEU A 820 11.89 6.76 -15.28
CA LEU A 820 12.15 7.62 -16.44
C LEU A 820 11.76 9.08 -16.22
N HIS A 821 10.77 9.36 -15.37
CA HIS A 821 10.25 10.72 -15.19
C HIS A 821 11.31 11.61 -14.54
N MET A 822 11.92 11.15 -13.44
CA MET A 822 13.00 11.89 -12.78
C MET A 822 14.29 11.89 -13.59
N PHE A 823 14.57 10.80 -14.32
CA PHE A 823 15.70 10.75 -15.23
C PHE A 823 15.62 11.83 -16.33
N GLU A 824 14.46 11.96 -16.99
CA GLU A 824 14.23 12.97 -18.02
C GLU A 824 14.20 14.39 -17.43
N TYR A 825 13.61 14.55 -16.25
CA TYR A 825 13.63 15.82 -15.53
C TYR A 825 15.06 16.28 -15.24
N TYR A 826 15.91 15.43 -14.65
CA TYR A 826 17.30 15.78 -14.35
C TYR A 826 18.12 16.05 -15.61
N GLN A 827 17.96 15.21 -16.64
CA GLN A 827 18.63 15.38 -17.93
C GLN A 827 18.33 16.76 -18.55
N ASN A 828 17.09 17.24 -18.45
CA ASN A 828 16.65 18.48 -19.11
C ASN A 828 16.85 19.74 -18.26
N ASN A 829 16.86 19.64 -16.93
CA ASN A 829 16.77 20.82 -16.04
C ASN A 829 17.99 21.06 -15.14
N VAL A 830 18.80 20.02 -14.85
CA VAL A 830 19.91 20.15 -13.88
C VAL A 830 21.21 20.65 -14.53
N PHE A 831 21.45 20.26 -15.78
CA PHE A 831 22.66 20.58 -16.51
C PHE A 831 22.52 21.90 -17.27
N GLY A 832 23.64 22.63 -17.47
CA GLY A 832 23.64 23.91 -18.17
C GLY A 832 23.11 23.85 -19.61
N GLN A 833 23.11 22.67 -20.23
CA GLN A 833 22.38 22.30 -21.44
C GLN A 833 21.91 20.83 -21.32
N PRO A 834 20.78 20.44 -21.92
CA PRO A 834 20.33 19.04 -21.90
C PRO A 834 21.39 18.10 -22.48
N ILE A 835 21.76 17.07 -21.72
CA ILE A 835 22.75 16.08 -22.13
C ILE A 835 22.07 14.90 -22.83
N SER A 836 22.79 14.19 -23.71
CA SER A 836 22.26 13.02 -24.41
C SER A 836 21.98 11.83 -23.47
N ASN A 837 21.19 10.85 -23.92
CA ASN A 837 20.93 9.63 -23.14
C ASN A 837 22.21 8.84 -22.83
N VAL A 838 23.16 8.78 -23.77
CA VAL A 838 24.47 8.13 -23.58
C VAL A 838 25.28 8.84 -22.50
N GLN A 839 25.26 10.17 -22.48
CA GLN A 839 25.98 10.94 -21.46
C GLN A 839 25.35 10.75 -20.08
N MET A 840 24.02 10.86 -19.96
CA MET A 840 23.32 10.70 -18.68
C MET A 840 23.52 9.29 -18.08
N LEU A 841 23.34 8.23 -18.87
CA LEU A 841 23.60 6.85 -18.43
C LEU A 841 25.08 6.54 -18.26
N GLY A 842 25.96 7.34 -18.88
CA GLY A 842 27.41 7.25 -18.71
C GLY A 842 27.96 7.92 -17.46
N LEU A 843 27.19 8.76 -16.74
CA LEU A 843 27.68 9.44 -15.53
C LEU A 843 28.20 8.45 -14.46
N PRO A 844 27.49 7.36 -14.12
CA PRO A 844 27.99 6.38 -13.15
C PRO A 844 29.31 5.70 -13.56
N VAL A 845 29.53 5.55 -14.87
CA VAL A 845 30.75 4.94 -15.44
C VAL A 845 31.89 5.96 -15.47
N GLY A 846 31.60 7.20 -15.85
CA GLY A 846 32.58 8.29 -15.91
C GLY A 846 33.09 8.71 -14.54
N ASP A 847 32.24 8.63 -13.53
CA ASP A 847 32.50 9.04 -12.14
C ASP A 847 32.40 7.86 -11.16
N ALA A 848 32.84 6.68 -11.60
CA ALA A 848 32.77 5.44 -10.82
C ALA A 848 33.38 5.55 -9.42
N ALA A 849 34.43 6.35 -9.22
CA ALA A 849 35.00 6.58 -7.89
C ALA A 849 34.02 7.29 -6.94
N TYR A 850 33.26 8.27 -7.45
CA TYR A 850 32.23 8.97 -6.68
C TYR A 850 31.01 8.06 -6.42
N CYS A 851 30.55 7.34 -7.46
CA CYS A 851 29.38 6.48 -7.39
C CYS A 851 29.57 5.15 -6.65
N ASN A 852 30.82 4.76 -6.34
CA ASN A 852 31.15 3.57 -5.54
C ASN A 852 31.57 3.91 -4.11
N ASP A 853 31.70 5.19 -3.77
CA ASP A 853 31.96 5.61 -2.40
C ASP A 853 30.63 5.71 -1.63
N GLU A 854 30.43 4.76 -0.72
CA GLU A 854 29.27 4.64 0.15
C GLU A 854 28.98 5.91 0.97
N ALA A 855 29.99 6.73 1.26
CA ALA A 855 29.79 8.00 1.96
C ALA A 855 29.00 9.01 1.12
N ASN A 856 28.99 8.86 -0.22
CA ASN A 856 28.24 9.74 -1.11
C ASN A 856 26.79 9.30 -1.34
N ALA A 857 26.43 8.07 -0.98
CA ALA A 857 25.11 7.48 -1.29
C ALA A 857 23.91 8.24 -0.69
N THR A 858 24.15 9.15 0.26
CA THR A 858 23.13 9.93 0.96
C THR A 858 23.23 11.44 0.70
N VAL A 859 24.14 11.88 -0.17
CA VAL A 859 24.24 13.31 -0.55
C VAL A 859 23.48 13.56 -1.85
N TRP A 860 22.81 14.72 -1.94
CA TRP A 860 21.96 15.07 -3.08
C TRP A 860 22.60 14.88 -4.47
N PRO A 861 23.87 15.27 -4.74
CA PRO A 861 24.45 15.09 -6.07
C PRO A 861 24.53 13.62 -6.52
N PHE A 862 24.52 12.67 -5.58
CA PHE A 862 24.47 11.25 -5.90
C PHE A 862 23.19 10.87 -6.64
N GLU A 863 22.04 11.47 -6.31
CA GLU A 863 20.77 11.16 -6.99
C GLU A 863 20.81 11.46 -8.49
N VAL A 864 21.44 12.57 -8.87
CA VAL A 864 21.54 12.99 -10.27
C VAL A 864 22.63 12.21 -11.00
N LEU A 865 23.81 12.07 -10.40
CA LEU A 865 24.99 11.50 -11.05
C LEU A 865 24.97 9.97 -11.07
N CYS A 866 24.37 9.36 -10.06
CA CYS A 866 24.43 7.91 -9.82
C CYS A 866 23.03 7.29 -9.67
N GLY A 867 22.20 7.80 -8.76
CA GLY A 867 20.92 7.20 -8.34
C GLY A 867 19.94 7.00 -9.49
N SER A 868 19.49 8.11 -10.09
CA SER A 868 18.56 8.12 -11.21
C SER A 868 19.06 7.34 -12.45
N PRO A 869 20.28 7.58 -12.99
CA PRO A 869 20.75 6.82 -14.16
C PRO A 869 20.89 5.32 -13.86
N LYS A 870 21.43 4.91 -12.70
CA LYS A 870 21.50 3.49 -12.32
C LYS A 870 20.10 2.87 -12.19
N SER A 871 19.13 3.58 -11.62
CA SER A 871 17.76 3.05 -11.45
C SER A 871 17.08 2.72 -12.80
N VAL A 872 17.23 3.60 -13.80
CA VAL A 872 16.69 3.40 -15.15
C VAL A 872 17.42 2.26 -15.88
N ASP A 873 18.75 2.20 -15.73
CA ASP A 873 19.60 1.16 -16.31
C ASP A 873 19.21 -0.23 -15.78
N MET A 874 19.07 -0.35 -14.45
CA MET A 874 18.61 -1.57 -13.77
C MET A 874 17.20 -1.99 -14.19
N ALA A 875 16.26 -1.04 -14.27
CA ALA A 875 14.90 -1.34 -14.72
C ALA A 875 14.87 -1.85 -16.17
N ARG A 876 15.58 -1.15 -17.09
CA ARG A 876 15.71 -1.56 -18.49
C ARG A 876 16.28 -2.97 -18.59
N ASP A 877 17.42 -3.22 -17.96
CA ASP A 877 18.13 -4.48 -18.07
C ASP A 877 17.34 -5.63 -17.47
N LYS A 878 16.67 -5.41 -16.33
CA LYS A 878 15.81 -6.44 -15.75
C LYS A 878 14.66 -6.81 -16.67
N LEU A 879 13.98 -5.82 -17.27
CA LEU A 879 12.86 -6.08 -18.17
C LEU A 879 13.32 -6.78 -19.45
N ILE A 880 14.50 -6.42 -19.97
CA ILE A 880 15.14 -7.15 -21.08
C ILE A 880 15.45 -8.59 -20.65
N ASN A 881 16.04 -8.82 -19.49
CA ASN A 881 16.37 -10.16 -18.98
C ASN A 881 15.11 -11.04 -18.83
N ILE A 882 14.02 -10.48 -18.31
CA ILE A 882 12.73 -11.16 -18.21
C ILE A 882 12.24 -11.57 -19.60
N LEU A 883 12.28 -10.65 -20.57
CA LEU A 883 11.86 -10.94 -21.94
C LEU A 883 12.76 -12.00 -22.62
N LEU A 884 14.06 -12.01 -22.29
CA LEU A 884 15.06 -12.99 -22.75
C LEU A 884 14.96 -14.36 -22.10
N THR A 885 14.16 -14.52 -21.04
CA THR A 885 14.05 -15.78 -20.30
C THR A 885 13.31 -16.82 -21.14
N PRO A 886 13.97 -17.91 -21.59
CA PRO A 886 13.30 -18.96 -22.35
C PRO A 886 12.46 -19.86 -21.44
N ASP A 887 11.72 -20.79 -22.05
CA ASP A 887 11.12 -21.90 -21.31
C ASP A 887 12.21 -22.67 -20.53
N HIS A 888 11.88 -23.17 -19.34
CA HIS A 888 12.83 -23.80 -18.44
C HIS A 888 13.45 -25.02 -19.13
N THR A 889 14.70 -24.92 -19.55
CA THR A 889 15.39 -25.89 -20.38
C THR A 889 16.55 -26.52 -19.62
N CYS A 890 16.60 -27.84 -19.63
CA CYS A 890 17.72 -28.62 -19.10
C CYS A 890 18.72 -28.93 -20.22
N GLU A 891 19.99 -28.60 -19.99
CA GLU A 891 21.11 -29.06 -20.82
C GLU A 891 21.53 -30.46 -20.34
N LEU A 892 21.37 -31.44 -21.22
CA LEU A 892 21.53 -32.86 -20.94
C LEU A 892 22.69 -33.43 -21.73
N LYS A 893 23.58 -34.13 -21.03
CA LYS A 893 24.72 -34.84 -21.60
C LYS A 893 24.50 -36.35 -21.57
N ALA A 894 24.55 -36.97 -22.74
CA ALA A 894 24.52 -38.43 -22.87
C ALA A 894 25.89 -39.05 -22.56
N ALA A 895 25.92 -40.36 -22.30
CA ALA A 895 27.15 -41.09 -22.01
C ALA A 895 28.21 -41.05 -23.14
N ASP A 896 27.79 -40.82 -24.40
CA ASP A 896 28.69 -40.64 -25.54
C ASP A 896 29.25 -39.21 -25.69
N GLY A 897 28.86 -38.30 -24.80
CA GLY A 897 29.26 -36.90 -24.79
C GLY A 897 28.33 -35.96 -25.57
N THR A 898 27.29 -36.46 -26.23
CA THR A 898 26.33 -35.64 -26.99
C THR A 898 25.52 -34.74 -26.06
N ILE A 899 25.39 -33.46 -26.43
CA ILE A 899 24.57 -32.47 -25.73
C ILE A 899 23.19 -32.36 -26.38
N SER A 900 22.16 -32.33 -25.56
CA SER A 900 20.76 -32.13 -25.98
C SER A 900 20.04 -31.20 -25.01
N TYR A 901 18.98 -30.56 -25.48
CA TYR A 901 18.18 -29.61 -24.71
C TYR A 901 16.76 -30.12 -24.60
N ARG A 902 16.18 -30.09 -23.40
CA ARG A 902 14.79 -30.49 -23.19
C ARG A 902 14.13 -29.59 -22.16
N ALA A 903 12.90 -29.15 -22.43
CA ALA A 903 12.13 -28.38 -21.49
C ALA A 903 11.83 -29.21 -20.22
N LEU A 904 11.90 -28.59 -19.05
CA LEU A 904 11.60 -29.19 -17.78
C LEU A 904 10.13 -29.64 -17.75
N ALA A 905 9.22 -28.83 -18.30
CA ALA A 905 7.82 -29.18 -18.50
C ALA A 905 7.65 -30.52 -19.25
N ASP A 906 8.45 -30.76 -20.30
CA ASP A 906 8.42 -32.01 -21.07
C ASP A 906 8.97 -33.21 -20.28
N ILE A 907 9.92 -32.98 -19.37
CA ILE A 907 10.48 -34.05 -18.54
C ILE A 907 9.45 -34.47 -17.48
N ILE A 908 8.81 -33.49 -16.85
CA ILE A 908 7.93 -33.72 -15.71
C ILE A 908 6.51 -34.16 -16.13
N SER A 909 6.10 -33.89 -17.37
CA SER A 909 4.82 -34.32 -17.93
C SER A 909 4.77 -35.80 -18.32
N VAL A 910 5.90 -36.53 -18.25
CA VAL A 910 5.95 -37.96 -18.57
C VAL A 910 5.19 -38.78 -17.53
N TYR A 911 3.95 -39.15 -17.86
CA TYR A 911 3.03 -39.84 -16.95
C TYR A 911 3.61 -41.10 -16.30
N SER A 912 4.42 -41.88 -17.03
CA SER A 912 5.04 -43.10 -16.49
C SER A 912 6.06 -42.83 -15.38
N GLN A 913 6.60 -41.61 -15.28
CA GLN A 913 7.61 -41.20 -14.30
C GLN A 913 7.02 -40.45 -13.11
N ARG A 914 5.70 -40.18 -13.07
CA ARG A 914 5.06 -39.38 -12.02
C ARG A 914 5.33 -39.85 -10.58
N ASN A 915 5.59 -41.14 -10.39
CA ASN A 915 5.86 -41.73 -9.07
C ASN A 915 7.24 -41.36 -8.51
N ASN A 916 8.12 -40.76 -9.33
CA ASN A 916 9.40 -40.22 -8.87
C ASN A 916 9.20 -38.92 -8.07
N PHE A 917 8.05 -38.24 -8.26
CA PHE A 917 7.72 -36.96 -7.65
C PHE A 917 6.79 -37.14 -6.43
N PRO A 918 6.98 -36.37 -5.35
CA PRO A 918 5.99 -36.26 -4.29
C PRO A 918 4.66 -35.70 -4.79
N ILE A 919 3.59 -35.90 -4.03
CA ILE A 919 2.27 -35.34 -4.35
C ILE A 919 2.35 -33.80 -4.25
N ASN A 920 1.73 -33.09 -5.20
CA ASN A 920 1.69 -31.62 -5.31
C ASN A 920 3.07 -30.94 -5.42
N TYR A 921 4.11 -31.70 -5.77
CA TYR A 921 5.45 -31.15 -5.92
C TYR A 921 5.72 -30.72 -7.36
N VAL A 922 6.09 -29.44 -7.55
CA VAL A 922 6.55 -28.90 -8.84
C VAL A 922 8.04 -28.60 -8.70
N PRO A 923 8.92 -29.28 -9.44
CA PRO A 923 10.35 -29.01 -9.38
C PRO A 923 10.66 -27.63 -9.99
N THR A 924 11.53 -26.86 -9.35
CA THR A 924 11.98 -25.53 -9.81
C THR A 924 13.40 -25.54 -10.36
N SER A 925 14.01 -26.72 -10.51
CA SER A 925 15.34 -26.89 -11.08
C SER A 925 15.46 -28.22 -11.82
N CYS A 926 16.24 -28.24 -12.90
CA CYS A 926 16.66 -29.45 -13.59
C CYS A 926 17.57 -30.34 -12.73
N PHE A 927 18.25 -29.77 -11.74
CA PHE A 927 19.12 -30.50 -10.82
C PHE A 927 18.37 -31.16 -9.66
N ASP A 928 17.04 -31.09 -9.65
CA ASP A 928 16.22 -31.79 -8.68
C ASP A 928 16.36 -33.32 -8.79
N ASP A 929 16.47 -34.01 -7.65
CA ASP A 929 16.67 -35.47 -7.63
C ASP A 929 15.46 -36.27 -8.15
N THR A 930 14.25 -35.70 -8.09
CA THR A 930 13.04 -36.26 -8.73
C THR A 930 13.12 -36.14 -10.26
N VAL A 931 13.69 -35.05 -10.77
CA VAL A 931 13.93 -34.81 -12.20
C VAL A 931 15.03 -35.75 -12.71
N LYS A 932 16.17 -35.82 -12.02
CA LYS A 932 17.28 -36.73 -12.37
C LYS A 932 16.81 -38.19 -12.45
N ARG A 933 15.98 -38.65 -11.51
CA ARG A 933 15.40 -40.01 -11.51
C ARG A 933 14.45 -40.27 -12.68
N SER A 934 13.89 -39.21 -13.27
CA SER A 934 12.96 -39.29 -14.41
C SER A 934 13.67 -39.26 -15.76
N LEU A 935 14.99 -39.03 -15.77
CA LEU A 935 15.83 -39.13 -16.97
C LEU A 935 16.28 -40.58 -17.20
N ALA A 936 16.76 -40.86 -18.43
CA ALA A 936 17.38 -42.14 -18.72
C ALA A 936 18.68 -42.32 -17.90
N ALA A 937 18.98 -43.56 -17.49
CA ALA A 937 20.07 -43.87 -16.55
C ALA A 937 21.48 -43.41 -17.02
N ASN A 938 21.65 -43.12 -18.31
CA ASN A 938 22.89 -42.70 -18.95
C ASN A 938 22.89 -41.22 -19.38
N VAL A 939 21.95 -40.41 -18.87
CA VAL A 939 21.82 -38.99 -19.17
C VAL A 939 22.01 -38.18 -17.89
N THR A 940 22.89 -37.18 -17.94
CA THR A 940 23.17 -36.30 -16.81
C THR A 940 22.83 -34.86 -17.15
N VAL A 941 22.24 -34.14 -16.20
CA VAL A 941 22.05 -32.69 -16.29
C VAL A 941 23.39 -32.00 -16.09
N VAL A 942 23.77 -31.13 -17.02
CA VAL A 942 25.03 -30.36 -16.97
C VAL A 942 24.79 -28.86 -16.87
N GLY A 943 23.58 -28.39 -17.20
CA GLY A 943 23.18 -26.99 -17.05
C GLY A 943 21.66 -26.83 -17.06
N GLU A 944 21.17 -25.70 -16.57
CA GLU A 944 19.77 -25.28 -16.69
C GLU A 944 19.64 -23.79 -17.04
N LEU A 945 18.54 -23.43 -17.72
CA LEU A 945 18.25 -22.05 -18.09
C LEU A 945 16.73 -21.84 -18.18
N GLY A 946 16.22 -20.66 -17.84
CA GLY A 946 14.83 -20.28 -18.10
C GLY A 946 13.87 -20.52 -16.94
N LYS A 947 12.59 -20.26 -17.20
CA LYS A 947 11.44 -20.42 -16.28
C LYS A 947 10.29 -21.05 -17.07
N TYR A 948 9.40 -21.80 -16.42
CA TYR A 948 8.25 -22.44 -17.09
C TYR A 948 7.48 -21.41 -17.93
N LEU A 949 7.36 -21.60 -19.24
CA LEU A 949 6.70 -20.63 -20.11
C LEU A 949 5.18 -20.59 -19.86
N ASN A 950 4.54 -21.76 -19.87
CA ASN A 950 3.10 -21.92 -19.70
C ASN A 950 2.74 -22.48 -18.32
N SER A 951 1.49 -22.25 -17.89
CA SER A 951 0.96 -22.79 -16.64
C SER A 951 0.71 -24.29 -16.76
N GLY A 952 0.78 -25.03 -15.65
CA GLY A 952 0.57 -26.48 -15.71
C GLY A 952 0.34 -27.14 -14.37
N LYS A 953 0.24 -28.48 -14.40
CA LYS A 953 0.02 -29.32 -13.22
C LYS A 953 1.31 -29.94 -12.70
N ALA A 954 1.34 -30.21 -11.41
CA ALA A 954 2.38 -31.04 -10.80
C ALA A 954 2.37 -32.43 -11.45
N PRO A 955 3.51 -33.13 -11.55
CA PRO A 955 3.58 -34.47 -12.14
C PRO A 955 2.65 -35.47 -11.44
N ARG A 956 2.47 -35.27 -10.14
CA ARG A 956 1.58 -36.03 -9.29
C ARG A 956 0.67 -35.07 -8.51
N PRO A 957 -0.44 -34.59 -9.10
CA PRO A 957 -1.36 -33.71 -8.40
C PRO A 957 -2.10 -34.48 -7.30
N ALA A 958 -2.51 -33.79 -6.25
CA ALA A 958 -3.41 -34.34 -5.24
C ALA A 958 -4.75 -34.69 -5.88
N PRO A 959 -5.45 -35.74 -5.40
CA PRO A 959 -6.75 -36.13 -5.95
C PRO A 959 -7.78 -34.98 -6.01
N VAL A 960 -7.73 -34.07 -5.04
CA VAL A 960 -8.60 -32.88 -4.96
C VAL A 960 -8.29 -31.83 -6.04
N ASN A 961 -7.08 -31.83 -6.60
CA ASN A 961 -6.60 -30.87 -7.59
C ASN A 961 -6.77 -31.36 -9.04
N ASN A 962 -7.47 -32.48 -9.27
CA ASN A 962 -7.48 -33.14 -10.58
C ASN A 962 -8.49 -32.55 -11.59
N TYR A 963 -9.16 -31.43 -11.26
CA TYR A 963 -10.06 -30.72 -12.18
C TYR A 963 -9.32 -30.11 -13.37
N SER A 964 -9.98 -29.95 -14.51
CA SER A 964 -9.33 -29.53 -15.76
C SER A 964 -8.76 -28.11 -15.71
N ASN A 965 -9.41 -27.19 -14.99
CA ASN A 965 -9.02 -25.77 -14.85
C ASN A 965 -8.05 -25.50 -13.69
N PHE A 966 -7.73 -26.52 -12.89
CA PHE A 966 -6.79 -26.39 -11.79
C PHE A 966 -5.37 -26.55 -12.30
N ILE A 967 -4.51 -25.63 -11.89
CA ILE A 967 -3.07 -25.65 -12.17
C ILE A 967 -2.32 -25.81 -10.83
N ASP A 968 -1.05 -26.16 -10.88
CA ASP A 968 -0.15 -26.19 -9.70
C ASP A 968 1.01 -25.21 -9.84
N TYR A 969 1.26 -24.69 -11.05
CA TYR A 969 2.15 -23.57 -11.30
C TYR A 969 1.65 -22.64 -12.41
N ILE A 970 1.98 -21.35 -12.29
CA ILE A 970 1.74 -20.31 -13.29
C ILE A 970 2.98 -20.18 -14.18
N GLY A 971 2.76 -20.06 -15.49
CA GLY A 971 3.83 -19.82 -16.47
C GLY A 971 4.38 -18.38 -16.43
N HIS A 972 5.54 -18.18 -17.03
CA HIS A 972 6.29 -16.94 -17.05
C HIS A 972 5.87 -15.97 -18.18
N TRP A 973 5.03 -16.43 -19.12
CA TRP A 973 4.54 -15.57 -20.21
C TRP A 973 3.91 -14.25 -19.74
N PRO A 974 3.19 -14.14 -18.59
CA PRO A 974 2.64 -12.86 -18.14
C PRO A 974 3.72 -11.83 -17.81
N ASP A 975 4.83 -12.26 -17.19
CA ASP A 975 5.97 -11.38 -16.91
C ASP A 975 6.63 -10.92 -18.22
N ILE A 976 6.79 -11.83 -19.20
CA ILE A 976 7.36 -11.50 -20.52
C ILE A 976 6.53 -10.43 -21.24
N LEU A 977 5.20 -10.61 -21.29
CA LEU A 977 4.32 -9.64 -21.95
C LEU A 977 4.23 -8.33 -21.18
N ALA A 978 4.15 -8.36 -19.84
CA ALA A 978 4.20 -7.14 -19.03
C ALA A 978 5.51 -6.36 -19.24
N ALA A 979 6.64 -7.05 -19.34
CA ALA A 979 7.93 -6.41 -19.61
C ALA A 979 7.98 -5.80 -21.02
N SER A 980 7.40 -6.48 -22.01
CA SER A 980 7.29 -5.94 -23.37
C SER A 980 6.49 -4.63 -23.44
N VAL A 981 5.44 -4.50 -22.61
CA VAL A 981 4.64 -3.28 -22.47
C VAL A 981 5.46 -2.17 -21.81
N ALA A 982 6.01 -2.43 -20.62
CA ALA A 982 6.77 -1.44 -19.87
C ALA A 982 8.02 -0.92 -20.61
N LEU A 983 8.61 -1.73 -21.50
CA LEU A 983 9.76 -1.33 -22.31
C LEU A 983 9.43 -0.27 -23.37
N VAL A 984 8.24 -0.32 -23.98
CA VAL A 984 7.87 0.54 -25.11
C VAL A 984 6.97 1.70 -24.71
N ASP A 985 6.24 1.58 -23.61
CA ASP A 985 5.26 2.57 -23.23
C ASP A 985 5.92 3.88 -22.78
N ARG A 986 5.45 4.98 -23.36
CA ARG A 986 5.88 6.34 -23.01
C ARG A 986 5.00 6.97 -21.95
N VAL A 987 3.80 6.45 -21.74
CA VAL A 987 2.89 6.95 -20.71
C VAL A 987 3.01 6.06 -19.49
N GLY A 988 3.60 6.59 -18.42
CA GLY A 988 3.54 5.94 -17.11
C GLY A 988 2.15 6.05 -16.49
N LYS A 989 1.89 5.29 -15.43
CA LYS A 989 0.65 5.40 -14.62
C LYS A 989 0.68 6.55 -13.61
N ARG A 990 1.72 7.39 -13.63
CA ARG A 990 1.91 8.50 -12.69
C ARG A 990 1.29 9.78 -13.23
N GLU A 991 0.34 10.35 -12.50
CA GLU A 991 -0.46 11.52 -12.91
C GLU A 991 0.21 12.87 -12.63
N SER A 992 1.17 12.92 -11.72
CA SER A 992 1.76 14.15 -11.15
C SER A 992 2.93 14.76 -11.89
N THR A 993 3.48 14.07 -12.89
CA THR A 993 4.75 14.45 -13.52
C THR A 993 4.54 14.61 -15.01
N ASP A 994 5.37 15.44 -15.64
CA ASP A 994 5.34 15.58 -17.11
C ASP A 994 5.45 14.20 -17.75
N ARG A 995 4.63 13.96 -18.79
CA ARG A 995 4.66 12.71 -19.53
C ARG A 995 6.08 12.50 -20.04
N SER A 996 6.75 11.45 -19.55
CA SER A 996 8.06 11.13 -20.10
C SER A 996 7.91 10.82 -21.59
N THR A 997 8.74 11.45 -22.40
CA THR A 997 8.70 11.26 -23.84
C THR A 997 9.63 10.13 -24.28
N LYS A 998 10.19 9.37 -23.32
CA LYS A 998 11.15 8.29 -23.53
C LYS A 998 10.50 6.93 -23.27
N SER A 999 10.99 5.93 -23.98
CA SER A 999 10.71 4.51 -23.74
C SER A 999 12.02 3.81 -23.36
N LEU A 1000 11.98 2.87 -22.42
CA LEU A 1000 13.16 2.15 -21.94
C LEU A 1000 13.90 1.41 -23.08
N ILE A 1001 13.17 0.91 -24.07
CA ILE A 1001 13.73 0.17 -25.22
C ILE A 1001 14.65 1.03 -26.10
N GLU A 1002 14.51 2.36 -26.08
CA GLU A 1002 15.34 3.28 -26.89
C GLU A 1002 16.62 3.73 -26.16
N LEU A 1003 16.75 3.42 -24.88
CA LEU A 1003 17.89 3.85 -24.08
C LEU A 1003 19.11 2.96 -24.33
N PRO A 1004 20.32 3.55 -24.48
CA PRO A 1004 21.54 2.80 -24.68
C PRO A 1004 22.03 2.17 -23.36
N ASP A 1005 22.72 1.05 -23.45
CA ASP A 1005 23.47 0.44 -22.34
C ASP A 1005 24.92 0.91 -22.38
N VAL A 1006 25.36 1.65 -21.34
CA VAL A 1006 26.70 2.23 -21.26
C VAL A 1006 27.55 1.42 -20.30
N TYR A 1007 28.52 0.67 -20.82
CA TYR A 1007 29.26 -0.34 -20.05
C TYR A 1007 30.73 0.04 -19.80
N GLY A 1008 31.24 1.12 -20.37
CA GLY A 1008 32.65 1.46 -20.21
C GLY A 1008 33.05 2.84 -20.71
N LEU A 1009 34.29 3.20 -20.40
CA LEU A 1009 34.94 4.42 -20.86
C LEU A 1009 36.31 4.04 -21.47
N LYS A 1010 36.54 4.44 -22.73
CA LYS A 1010 37.82 4.19 -23.43
C LYS A 1010 38.27 5.44 -24.15
N ASP A 1011 39.51 5.86 -23.91
CA ASP A 1011 40.13 7.04 -24.53
C ASP A 1011 39.29 8.34 -24.39
N GLY A 1012 38.50 8.46 -23.32
CA GLY A 1012 37.61 9.58 -23.08
C GLY A 1012 36.25 9.50 -23.80
N TYR A 1013 35.89 8.36 -24.38
CA TYR A 1013 34.59 8.11 -25.02
C TYR A 1013 33.80 7.04 -24.26
N TYR A 1014 32.52 7.29 -24.06
CA TYR A 1014 31.59 6.29 -23.55
C TYR A 1014 31.41 5.19 -24.58
N GLN A 1015 31.59 3.96 -24.10
CA GLN A 1015 31.34 2.72 -24.83
C GLN A 1015 29.91 2.29 -24.54
N PHE A 1016 29.08 2.17 -25.58
CA PHE A 1016 27.68 1.78 -25.40
C PHE A 1016 27.17 0.82 -26.47
N SER A 1017 26.10 0.11 -26.10
CA SER A 1017 25.35 -0.78 -26.98
C SER A 1017 23.87 -0.37 -27.03
N ALA A 1018 23.17 -0.81 -28.06
CA ALA A 1018 21.76 -0.48 -28.27
C ALA A 1018 20.87 -1.66 -27.88
N SER A 1019 20.84 -2.00 -26.58
CA SER A 1019 20.27 -3.25 -26.07
C SER A 1019 18.83 -3.53 -26.51
N GLY A 1020 17.98 -2.51 -26.60
CA GLY A 1020 16.62 -2.67 -27.11
C GLY A 1020 16.55 -3.03 -28.61
N TYR A 1021 17.44 -2.48 -29.45
CA TYR A 1021 17.53 -2.90 -30.85
C TYR A 1021 18.13 -4.31 -30.96
N MET A 1022 19.12 -4.64 -30.13
CA MET A 1022 19.69 -5.99 -30.08
C MET A 1022 18.65 -7.03 -29.66
N LEU A 1023 17.73 -6.66 -28.76
CA LEU A 1023 16.57 -7.46 -28.39
C LEU A 1023 15.66 -7.70 -29.60
N LEU A 1024 15.30 -6.65 -30.34
CA LEU A 1024 14.47 -6.76 -31.53
C LEU A 1024 15.15 -7.56 -32.65
N ASP A 1025 16.46 -7.39 -32.85
CA ASP A 1025 17.25 -8.17 -33.81
C ASP A 1025 17.26 -9.66 -33.40
N THR A 1026 17.39 -9.96 -32.11
CA THR A 1026 17.29 -11.33 -31.58
C THR A 1026 15.89 -11.93 -31.80
N LEU A 1027 14.82 -11.18 -31.50
CA LEU A 1027 13.43 -11.65 -31.63
C LEU A 1027 12.98 -11.79 -33.09
N ILE A 1028 13.33 -10.83 -33.95
CA ILE A 1028 12.79 -10.70 -35.31
C ILE A 1028 13.73 -11.29 -36.36
N LEU A 1029 15.04 -11.04 -36.25
CA LEU A 1029 16.02 -11.51 -37.24
C LEU A 1029 16.61 -12.88 -36.88
N GLY A 1030 16.48 -13.29 -35.62
CA GLY A 1030 17.06 -14.55 -35.12
C GLY A 1030 18.57 -14.45 -34.91
N GLU A 1031 19.08 -13.24 -34.68
CA GLU A 1031 20.48 -13.01 -34.38
C GLU A 1031 20.81 -13.43 -32.95
N THR A 1032 22.02 -13.94 -32.71
CA THR A 1032 22.48 -14.32 -31.38
C THR A 1032 23.28 -13.18 -30.73
N LEU A 1033 22.69 -11.97 -30.71
CA LEU A 1033 23.34 -10.79 -30.14
C LEU A 1033 23.23 -10.75 -28.61
N LEU A 1034 22.07 -11.17 -28.10
CA LEU A 1034 21.79 -11.32 -26.67
C LEU A 1034 21.50 -12.79 -26.36
N TRP A 1035 22.11 -13.30 -25.30
CA TRP A 1035 21.75 -14.60 -24.74
C TRP A 1035 21.96 -14.64 -23.24
N LEU A 1036 21.29 -15.61 -22.62
CA LEU A 1036 21.47 -15.99 -21.23
C LEU A 1036 22.33 -17.25 -21.15
N ASN A 1037 23.17 -17.33 -20.14
CA ASN A 1037 24.04 -18.48 -19.91
C ASN A 1037 23.32 -19.56 -19.09
N PHE A 1038 23.65 -20.83 -19.37
CA PHE A 1038 23.22 -21.96 -18.56
C PHE A 1038 23.91 -21.93 -17.20
N LYS A 1039 23.18 -22.34 -16.17
CA LYS A 1039 23.66 -22.44 -14.80
C LYS A 1039 23.93 -23.91 -14.46
N ASP A 1040 25.12 -24.22 -13.93
CA ASP A 1040 25.49 -25.57 -13.48
C ASP A 1040 24.95 -25.88 -12.07
N SER A 1041 25.24 -27.09 -11.55
CA SER A 1041 24.80 -27.54 -10.22
C SER A 1041 25.40 -26.76 -9.06
N GLU A 1042 26.56 -26.15 -9.27
CA GLU A 1042 27.31 -25.32 -8.34
C GLU A 1042 26.87 -23.85 -8.40
N GLY A 1043 26.06 -23.51 -9.40
CA GLY A 1043 25.52 -22.18 -9.65
C GLY A 1043 26.38 -21.28 -10.53
N ASN A 1044 27.43 -21.81 -11.16
CA ASN A 1044 28.24 -21.07 -12.13
C ASN A 1044 27.55 -21.00 -13.48
N TYR A 1045 27.74 -19.88 -14.17
CA TYR A 1045 27.18 -19.66 -15.50
C TYR A 1045 28.17 -20.04 -16.60
N HIS A 1046 27.69 -20.72 -17.64
CA HIS A 1046 28.47 -21.07 -18.83
C HIS A 1046 27.61 -20.94 -20.11
N PRO A 1047 28.22 -20.67 -21.28
CA PRO A 1047 27.49 -20.68 -22.54
C PRO A 1047 26.99 -22.10 -22.86
N ALA A 1048 25.97 -22.19 -23.71
CA ALA A 1048 25.47 -23.47 -24.20
C ALA A 1048 26.60 -24.32 -24.83
N GLN A 1049 26.68 -25.61 -24.46
CA GLN A 1049 27.73 -26.52 -24.95
C GLN A 1049 27.41 -27.11 -26.35
N GLY A 1050 26.21 -26.85 -26.88
CA GLY A 1050 25.71 -27.29 -28.18
C GLY A 1050 24.92 -26.20 -28.92
N ASP A 1051 24.20 -26.59 -29.99
CA ASP A 1051 23.37 -25.65 -30.77
C ASP A 1051 22.04 -25.40 -30.05
N PHE A 1052 22.05 -24.39 -29.17
CA PHE A 1052 20.87 -23.89 -28.49
C PHE A 1052 20.44 -22.55 -29.08
N THR A 1053 19.13 -22.36 -29.27
CA THR A 1053 18.57 -21.08 -29.67
C THR A 1053 17.52 -20.67 -28.65
N THR A 1054 17.78 -19.57 -27.94
CA THR A 1054 16.92 -19.08 -26.84
C THR A 1054 15.50 -18.75 -27.32
N PHE A 1055 15.39 -18.18 -28.52
CA PHE A 1055 14.12 -17.82 -29.12
C PHE A 1055 13.80 -18.66 -30.34
N SER A 1056 12.53 -19.04 -30.43
CA SER A 1056 12.00 -19.74 -31.57
C SER A 1056 10.54 -19.35 -31.78
N TRP A 1057 10.13 -19.21 -33.03
CA TRP A 1057 8.73 -19.09 -33.40
C TRP A 1057 7.91 -20.35 -33.10
N SER A 1058 8.55 -21.44 -32.67
CA SER A 1058 7.88 -22.66 -32.20
C SER A 1058 7.36 -22.56 -30.76
N ASN A 1059 7.92 -21.66 -29.94
CA ASN A 1059 7.47 -21.51 -28.56
C ASN A 1059 6.14 -20.77 -28.56
N LYS A 1060 5.14 -21.32 -27.89
CA LYS A 1060 3.78 -20.76 -27.89
C LYS A 1060 3.25 -20.54 -26.50
N ILE A 1061 2.48 -19.47 -26.36
CA ILE A 1061 1.60 -19.25 -25.22
C ILE A 1061 0.36 -20.12 -25.42
N ASP A 1062 -0.03 -20.83 -24.37
CA ASP A 1062 -1.24 -21.65 -24.38
C ASP A 1062 -2.51 -20.81 -24.57
N ARG A 1063 -3.61 -21.48 -24.93
CA ARG A 1063 -4.91 -20.83 -25.11
C ARG A 1063 -5.34 -20.15 -23.80
N MET A 1064 -5.92 -18.96 -23.93
CA MET A 1064 -6.39 -18.21 -22.78
C MET A 1064 -7.58 -18.91 -22.08
N PRO A 1065 -7.73 -18.73 -20.76
CA PRO A 1065 -8.88 -19.26 -20.03
C PRO A 1065 -10.21 -18.75 -20.62
N TYR A 1066 -11.25 -19.59 -20.62
CA TYR A 1066 -12.54 -19.23 -21.21
C TYR A 1066 -13.24 -18.07 -20.47
N TYR A 1067 -13.10 -18.01 -19.15
CA TYR A 1067 -13.67 -16.97 -18.29
C TYR A 1067 -12.55 -16.11 -17.68
N GLY A 1068 -12.84 -14.83 -17.43
CA GLY A 1068 -11.92 -13.93 -16.72
C GLY A 1068 -10.68 -13.48 -17.49
N SER A 1069 -10.48 -13.92 -18.74
CA SER A 1069 -9.29 -13.57 -19.54
C SER A 1069 -9.43 -12.33 -20.40
N TYR A 1070 -10.62 -11.71 -20.45
CA TYR A 1070 -10.87 -10.58 -21.35
C TYR A 1070 -9.93 -9.39 -21.13
N PRO A 1071 -9.71 -8.89 -19.90
CA PRO A 1071 -8.81 -7.76 -19.68
C PRO A 1071 -7.42 -8.07 -20.24
N VAL A 1072 -6.85 -9.21 -19.84
CA VAL A 1072 -5.55 -9.75 -20.26
C VAL A 1072 -5.43 -9.84 -21.78
N ARG A 1073 -6.43 -10.41 -22.45
CA ARG A 1073 -6.47 -10.50 -23.91
C ARG A 1073 -6.49 -9.14 -24.59
N LYS A 1074 -7.28 -8.20 -24.06
CA LYS A 1074 -7.41 -6.83 -24.60
C LYS A 1074 -6.10 -6.06 -24.48
N SER A 1075 -5.40 -6.18 -23.34
CA SER A 1075 -4.13 -5.46 -23.11
C SER A 1075 -2.96 -6.00 -23.92
N PHE A 1076 -2.91 -7.30 -24.18
CA PHE A 1076 -1.79 -7.92 -24.92
C PHE A 1076 -2.11 -8.27 -26.38
N GLY A 1077 -3.35 -8.06 -26.83
CA GLY A 1077 -3.80 -8.45 -28.18
C GLY A 1077 -3.83 -9.96 -28.40
N LEU A 1078 -4.20 -10.74 -27.38
CA LEU A 1078 -4.21 -12.22 -27.45
C LEU A 1078 -5.56 -12.77 -27.94
N PRO A 1079 -5.57 -13.80 -28.81
CA PRO A 1079 -6.77 -14.50 -29.24
C PRO A 1079 -7.33 -15.38 -28.11
N LEU A 1080 -8.63 -15.64 -28.15
CA LEU A 1080 -9.32 -16.41 -27.11
C LEU A 1080 -9.13 -17.93 -27.25
N TYR A 1081 -9.14 -18.46 -28.47
CA TYR A 1081 -9.25 -19.91 -28.72
C TYR A 1081 -8.02 -20.56 -29.34
N GLU A 1082 -6.92 -19.81 -29.48
CA GLU A 1082 -5.74 -20.24 -30.23
C GLU A 1082 -4.46 -20.06 -29.40
N GLU A 1083 -3.50 -20.95 -29.65
CA GLU A 1083 -2.14 -20.77 -29.16
C GLU A 1083 -1.44 -19.72 -30.01
N VAL A 1084 -0.60 -18.88 -29.40
CA VAL A 1084 0.12 -17.82 -30.11
C VAL A 1084 1.61 -18.02 -29.98
N PRO A 1085 2.40 -17.93 -31.07
CA PRO A 1085 3.85 -17.85 -30.96
C PRO A 1085 4.26 -16.72 -30.01
N LEU A 1086 5.11 -17.01 -29.02
CA LEU A 1086 5.52 -16.06 -27.98
C LEU A 1086 6.05 -14.75 -28.59
N ASN A 1087 6.92 -14.85 -29.60
CA ASN A 1087 7.44 -13.68 -30.30
C ASN A 1087 6.35 -12.85 -30.98
N LYS A 1088 5.28 -13.48 -31.51
CA LYS A 1088 4.14 -12.75 -32.07
C LYS A 1088 3.40 -11.99 -30.97
N ALA A 1089 3.17 -12.63 -29.83
CA ALA A 1089 2.51 -11.99 -28.68
C ALA A 1089 3.30 -10.79 -28.14
N ILE A 1090 4.61 -10.93 -27.97
CA ILE A 1090 5.52 -9.85 -27.55
C ILE A 1090 5.42 -8.65 -28.51
N LEU A 1091 5.60 -8.88 -29.82
CA LEU A 1091 5.59 -7.80 -30.80
C LEU A 1091 4.19 -7.17 -30.93
N THR A 1092 3.12 -7.96 -30.77
CA THR A 1092 1.74 -7.46 -30.79
C THR A 1092 1.48 -6.54 -29.59
N ALA A 1093 1.88 -6.95 -28.39
CA ALA A 1093 1.79 -6.11 -27.19
C ALA A 1093 2.60 -4.83 -27.36
N MET A 1094 3.84 -4.91 -27.89
CA MET A 1094 4.67 -3.74 -28.16
C MET A 1094 4.03 -2.76 -29.15
N VAL A 1095 3.40 -3.25 -30.22
CA VAL A 1095 2.69 -2.40 -31.21
C VAL A 1095 1.45 -1.77 -30.59
N LEU A 1096 0.69 -2.52 -29.80
CA LEU A 1096 -0.52 -2.02 -29.15
C LEU A 1096 -0.21 -0.89 -28.16
N HIS A 1097 0.83 -1.05 -27.34
CA HIS A 1097 1.24 -0.07 -26.33
C HIS A 1097 2.17 1.04 -26.86
N SER A 1098 2.50 1.03 -28.15
CA SER A 1098 3.12 2.16 -28.84
C SER A 1098 2.10 2.88 -29.72
N ALA A 1099 1.71 2.30 -30.87
CA ALA A 1099 0.78 2.94 -31.80
C ALA A 1099 -0.64 3.12 -31.24
N GLY A 1100 -1.09 2.24 -30.34
CA GLY A 1100 -2.42 2.35 -29.70
C GLY A 1100 -2.48 3.41 -28.60
N ASN A 1101 -1.35 3.67 -27.94
CA ASN A 1101 -1.19 4.67 -26.88
C ASN A 1101 -0.32 5.86 -27.35
N MET A 1102 -0.34 6.14 -28.65
CA MET A 1102 0.58 7.07 -29.30
C MET A 1102 0.62 8.44 -28.61
N VAL A 1103 1.78 8.78 -28.07
CA VAL A 1103 2.04 10.10 -27.46
C VAL A 1103 2.58 11.06 -28.51
N ASP A 1104 3.52 10.59 -29.34
CA ASP A 1104 4.07 11.34 -30.46
C ASP A 1104 4.48 10.43 -31.64
N GLN A 1105 5.05 11.03 -32.69
CA GLN A 1105 5.39 10.33 -33.93
C GLN A 1105 6.41 9.18 -33.74
N ARG A 1106 7.22 9.19 -32.68
CA ARG A 1106 8.21 8.12 -32.41
C ARG A 1106 7.54 6.78 -32.14
N ASP A 1107 6.38 6.77 -31.51
CA ASP A 1107 5.62 5.53 -31.25
C ASP A 1107 5.16 4.90 -32.57
N GLU A 1108 4.69 5.71 -33.50
CA GLU A 1108 4.32 5.25 -34.84
C GLU A 1108 5.55 4.75 -35.61
N VAL A 1109 6.68 5.47 -35.54
CA VAL A 1109 7.94 5.04 -36.19
C VAL A 1109 8.41 3.70 -35.63
N PHE A 1110 8.39 3.53 -34.31
CA PHE A 1110 8.72 2.27 -33.65
C PHE A 1110 7.78 1.15 -34.08
N ALA A 1111 6.47 1.35 -33.97
CA ALA A 1111 5.46 0.35 -34.35
C ALA A 1111 5.57 -0.05 -35.83
N ARG A 1112 5.76 0.92 -36.74
CA ARG A 1112 6.01 0.65 -38.17
C ARG A 1112 7.26 -0.18 -38.38
N SER A 1113 8.33 0.09 -37.63
CA SER A 1113 9.60 -0.61 -37.78
C SER A 1113 9.50 -2.12 -37.57
N ILE A 1114 8.64 -2.56 -36.65
CA ILE A 1114 8.42 -3.97 -36.25
C ILE A 1114 7.15 -4.60 -36.85
N THR A 1115 6.51 -3.96 -37.83
CA THR A 1115 5.25 -4.44 -38.45
C THR A 1115 5.35 -4.59 -39.96
N MET A 1116 4.34 -5.24 -40.54
CA MET A 1116 4.05 -5.26 -41.99
C MET A 1116 2.71 -4.60 -42.29
N ARG A 1117 2.42 -4.42 -43.59
CA ARG A 1117 1.16 -3.82 -44.06
C ARG A 1117 0.34 -4.86 -44.82
N SER A 1118 -0.97 -4.87 -44.63
CA SER A 1118 -1.89 -5.65 -45.46
C SER A 1118 -2.31 -4.92 -46.74
N GLU A 1119 -2.09 -3.60 -46.79
CA GLU A 1119 -2.41 -2.76 -47.96
C GLU A 1119 -1.15 -2.15 -48.62
N SER A 1120 -1.22 -1.97 -49.94
CA SER A 1120 -0.17 -1.29 -50.71
C SER A 1120 -0.22 0.23 -50.52
N VAL A 1121 0.95 0.88 -50.47
CA VAL A 1121 1.09 2.34 -50.29
C VAL A 1121 1.07 3.15 -51.58
N GLY A 1122 0.76 2.53 -52.71
CA GLY A 1122 0.77 3.15 -54.04
C GLY A 1122 2.08 2.93 -54.81
N SER A 1123 2.11 3.44 -56.04
CA SER A 1123 3.09 3.10 -57.09
C SER A 1123 4.43 3.85 -57.01
N GLY A 1124 4.93 4.14 -55.81
CA GLY A 1124 6.27 4.70 -55.61
C GLY A 1124 7.35 3.61 -55.63
N ASP A 1125 8.57 3.97 -56.05
CA ASP A 1125 9.72 3.06 -56.04
C ASP A 1125 10.08 2.63 -54.61
N GLY A 1126 9.89 1.34 -54.32
CA GLY A 1126 10.41 0.72 -53.10
C GLY A 1126 9.37 0.10 -52.18
N VAL A 1127 8.46 -0.72 -52.69
CA VAL A 1127 7.63 -1.65 -51.90
C VAL A 1127 8.12 -3.08 -52.13
N ARG A 1128 8.37 -3.84 -51.06
CA ARG A 1128 8.66 -5.29 -51.09
C ARG A 1128 7.42 -6.05 -50.67
N THR A 1129 7.20 -7.23 -51.25
CA THR A 1129 5.99 -8.05 -51.02
C THR A 1129 6.31 -9.44 -50.50
N PHE A 1130 5.44 -9.98 -49.64
CA PHE A 1130 5.50 -11.35 -49.13
C PHE A 1130 4.11 -12.00 -49.20
N VAL A 1131 4.03 -13.27 -49.56
CA VAL A 1131 2.76 -14.03 -49.49
C VAL A 1131 2.85 -14.97 -48.30
N ARG A 1132 1.98 -14.78 -47.30
CA ARG A 1132 1.90 -15.68 -46.14
C ARG A 1132 1.18 -16.98 -46.51
N SER A 1133 1.27 -17.97 -45.64
CA SER A 1133 0.59 -19.27 -45.78
C SER A 1133 -0.94 -19.19 -45.93
N ASN A 1134 -1.57 -18.09 -45.51
CA ASN A 1134 -3.00 -17.83 -45.70
C ASN A 1134 -3.36 -17.35 -47.12
N GLY A 1135 -2.38 -17.17 -48.01
CA GLY A 1135 -2.56 -16.70 -49.39
C GLY A 1135 -2.67 -15.18 -49.55
N ALA A 1136 -2.67 -14.41 -48.46
CA ALA A 1136 -2.69 -12.95 -48.51
C ALA A 1136 -1.30 -12.38 -48.83
N THR A 1137 -1.28 -11.29 -49.61
CA THR A 1137 -0.07 -10.55 -49.94
C THR A 1137 0.10 -9.39 -48.97
N TYR A 1138 1.29 -9.29 -48.38
CA TYR A 1138 1.67 -8.24 -47.43
C TYR A 1138 2.80 -7.41 -48.01
N TYR A 1139 2.88 -6.16 -47.55
CA TYR A 1139 3.75 -5.12 -48.09
C TYR A 1139 4.67 -4.57 -47.01
N ALA A 1140 5.88 -4.20 -47.42
CA ALA A 1140 6.85 -3.49 -46.58
C ALA A 1140 7.49 -2.35 -47.38
N THR A 1141 7.63 -1.20 -46.73
CA THR A 1141 8.46 -0.08 -47.19
C THR A 1141 9.70 0.05 -46.30
N LYS A 1142 10.57 1.02 -46.57
CA LYS A 1142 11.71 1.33 -45.67
C LYS A 1142 11.28 1.70 -44.24
N GLU A 1143 10.06 2.19 -44.02
CA GLU A 1143 9.50 2.43 -42.68
C GLU A 1143 9.29 1.12 -41.90
N ASN A 1144 9.01 0.03 -42.62
CA ASN A 1144 8.90 -1.32 -42.06
C ASN A 1144 10.28 -1.96 -41.95
N ARG A 1145 11.18 -1.32 -41.18
CA ARG A 1145 12.63 -1.61 -41.11
C ARG A 1145 12.94 -3.11 -41.15
N TYR A 1146 12.37 -3.89 -40.25
CA TYR A 1146 12.64 -5.32 -40.13
C TYR A 1146 12.09 -6.12 -41.31
N ALA A 1147 10.81 -5.93 -41.66
CA ALA A 1147 10.20 -6.63 -42.78
C ALA A 1147 10.89 -6.30 -44.12
N TRP A 1148 11.25 -5.03 -44.31
CA TRP A 1148 12.00 -4.57 -45.47
C TRP A 1148 13.33 -5.31 -45.59
N TYR A 1149 14.13 -5.31 -44.52
CA TYR A 1149 15.42 -5.99 -44.47
C TYR A 1149 15.28 -7.49 -44.79
N MET A 1150 14.39 -8.19 -44.06
CA MET A 1150 14.16 -9.64 -44.23
C MET A 1150 13.71 -9.99 -45.65
N LEU A 1151 12.88 -9.17 -46.29
CA LEU A 1151 12.46 -9.41 -47.68
C LEU A 1151 13.59 -9.25 -48.70
N GLY A 1152 14.58 -8.39 -48.41
CA GLY A 1152 15.80 -8.33 -49.20
C GLY A 1152 16.69 -9.53 -48.97
N PHE A 1153 16.93 -9.85 -47.69
CA PHE A 1153 17.75 -10.97 -47.28
C PHE A 1153 17.26 -12.31 -47.85
N THR A 1154 15.97 -12.61 -47.67
CA THR A 1154 15.36 -13.85 -48.15
C THR A 1154 15.35 -13.94 -49.68
N LYS A 1155 15.14 -12.82 -50.38
CA LYS A 1155 15.23 -12.74 -51.84
C LYS A 1155 16.65 -13.02 -52.33
N ASP A 1156 17.64 -12.39 -51.72
CA ASP A 1156 19.06 -12.60 -52.04
C ASP A 1156 19.47 -14.06 -51.80
N TYR A 1157 19.13 -14.62 -50.63
CA TYR A 1157 19.46 -16.01 -50.28
C TYR A 1157 18.86 -17.00 -51.28
N LYS A 1158 17.56 -16.83 -51.57
CA LYS A 1158 16.85 -17.66 -52.54
C LYS A 1158 17.47 -17.56 -53.94
N ALA A 1159 17.79 -16.35 -54.40
CA ALA A 1159 18.41 -16.16 -55.71
C ALA A 1159 19.78 -16.85 -55.82
N LEU A 1160 20.59 -16.79 -54.75
CA LEU A 1160 21.88 -17.50 -54.68
C LEU A 1160 21.69 -19.02 -54.69
N THR A 1161 20.76 -19.56 -53.90
CA THR A 1161 20.50 -21.00 -53.87
C THR A 1161 19.89 -21.52 -55.17
N ASP A 1162 19.04 -20.74 -55.82
CA ASP A 1162 18.42 -21.12 -57.11
C ASP A 1162 19.49 -21.18 -58.21
N VAL A 1163 20.37 -20.18 -58.30
CA VAL A 1163 21.50 -20.18 -59.26
C VAL A 1163 22.48 -21.31 -58.97
N GLU A 1164 22.78 -21.59 -57.70
CA GLU A 1164 23.65 -22.70 -57.33
C GLU A 1164 23.04 -24.06 -57.69
N ALA A 1165 21.75 -24.25 -57.44
CA ALA A 1165 21.03 -25.46 -57.84
C ALA A 1165 21.06 -25.66 -59.36
N GLU A 1166 20.95 -24.58 -60.14
CA GLU A 1166 21.10 -24.61 -61.60
C GLU A 1166 22.52 -24.99 -62.04
N ILE A 1167 23.56 -24.41 -61.42
CA ILE A 1167 24.97 -24.75 -61.69
C ILE A 1167 25.24 -26.22 -61.38
N ASN A 1168 24.71 -26.73 -60.26
CA ASN A 1168 24.88 -28.11 -59.84
C ASN A 1168 24.09 -29.11 -60.73
N ALA A 1169 22.96 -28.68 -61.30
CA ALA A 1169 22.13 -29.50 -62.17
C ALA A 1169 22.65 -29.58 -63.62
N ASP A 1170 23.33 -28.54 -64.11
CA ASP A 1170 23.92 -28.50 -65.45
C ASP A 1170 25.38 -28.00 -65.43
N PRO A 1171 26.37 -28.91 -65.54
CA PRO A 1171 27.79 -28.55 -65.63
C PRO A 1171 28.17 -27.67 -66.82
N ALA A 1172 27.28 -27.49 -67.82
CA ALA A 1172 27.46 -26.58 -68.95
C ALA A 1172 26.82 -25.19 -68.74
N SER A 1173 26.20 -24.93 -67.58
CA SER A 1173 25.59 -23.64 -67.25
C SER A 1173 26.61 -22.50 -67.31
N THR A 1174 26.27 -21.41 -67.99
CA THR A 1174 27.10 -20.20 -68.07
C THR A 1174 26.84 -19.21 -66.93
N LYS A 1175 25.83 -19.47 -66.08
CA LYS A 1175 25.49 -18.61 -64.94
C LYS A 1175 26.51 -18.78 -63.83
N LYS A 1176 26.82 -17.68 -63.15
CA LYS A 1176 27.69 -17.68 -61.97
C LYS A 1176 27.01 -16.97 -60.81
N LEU A 1177 27.47 -17.26 -59.59
CA LEU A 1177 26.96 -16.60 -58.39
C LEU A 1177 27.23 -15.08 -58.41
N GLU A 1178 28.29 -14.63 -59.09
CA GLU A 1178 28.62 -13.22 -59.28
C GLU A 1178 27.60 -12.47 -60.16
N ASP A 1179 26.76 -13.19 -60.92
CA ASP A 1179 25.73 -12.59 -61.78
C ASP A 1179 24.46 -12.23 -60.99
N VAL A 1180 24.35 -12.65 -59.72
CA VAL A 1180 23.21 -12.36 -58.85
C VAL A 1180 23.35 -10.94 -58.28
N THR A 1181 22.35 -10.09 -58.53
CA THR A 1181 22.29 -8.75 -57.92
C THR A 1181 21.84 -8.87 -56.46
N LEU A 1182 22.78 -8.74 -55.53
CA LEU A 1182 22.53 -8.80 -54.09
C LEU A 1182 22.31 -7.40 -53.51
N THR A 1183 21.40 -7.31 -52.55
CA THR A 1183 21.03 -6.05 -51.87
C THR A 1183 21.31 -6.05 -50.37
N THR A 1184 21.50 -7.22 -49.78
CA THR A 1184 21.65 -7.45 -48.34
C THR A 1184 22.78 -8.44 -48.04
N ILE A 1185 22.85 -9.58 -48.74
CA ILE A 1185 23.88 -10.61 -48.47
C ILE A 1185 25.19 -10.26 -49.17
N LYS A 1186 26.32 -10.39 -48.47
CA LYS A 1186 27.64 -10.34 -49.09
C LYS A 1186 27.93 -11.69 -49.74
N LEU A 1187 28.22 -11.70 -51.03
CA LEU A 1187 28.50 -12.94 -51.77
C LEU A 1187 29.61 -13.80 -51.11
N ALA A 1188 30.65 -13.14 -50.58
CA ALA A 1188 31.75 -13.81 -49.89
C ALA A 1188 31.30 -14.59 -48.63
N ASP A 1189 30.27 -14.11 -47.91
CA ASP A 1189 29.74 -14.80 -46.73
C ASP A 1189 28.91 -16.03 -47.12
N PHE A 1190 28.23 -16.00 -48.28
CA PHE A 1190 27.53 -17.17 -48.82
C PHE A 1190 28.50 -18.24 -49.35
N GLN A 1191 29.65 -17.82 -49.89
CA GLN A 1191 30.68 -18.74 -50.40
C GLN A 1191 31.51 -19.40 -49.28
N ASP A 1192 31.54 -18.80 -48.08
CA ASP A 1192 32.18 -19.40 -46.89
C ASP A 1192 31.26 -20.46 -46.27
N ALA A 1193 31.74 -21.71 -46.16
CA ALA A 1193 30.93 -22.83 -45.70
C ALA A 1193 30.40 -22.70 -44.26
N ALA A 1194 31.15 -22.04 -43.36
CA ALA A 1194 30.72 -21.84 -41.98
C ALA A 1194 29.66 -20.73 -41.91
N LYS A 1195 29.93 -19.57 -42.52
CA LYS A 1195 28.98 -18.45 -42.56
C LYS A 1195 27.71 -18.79 -43.33
N ARG A 1196 27.81 -19.63 -44.37
CA ARG A 1196 26.65 -20.11 -45.12
C ARG A 1196 25.67 -20.90 -44.24
N LYS A 1197 26.18 -21.69 -43.28
CA LYS A 1197 25.34 -22.42 -42.33
C LYS A 1197 24.53 -21.46 -41.46
N ASP A 1198 25.16 -20.36 -41.03
CA ASP A 1198 24.50 -19.32 -40.25
C ASP A 1198 23.47 -18.55 -41.11
N LEU A 1199 23.80 -18.25 -42.37
CA LEU A 1199 22.87 -17.63 -43.32
C LEU A 1199 21.65 -18.51 -43.60
N GLU A 1200 21.81 -19.84 -43.73
CA GLU A 1200 20.70 -20.79 -43.87
C GLU A 1200 19.80 -20.79 -42.61
N LYS A 1201 20.41 -20.78 -41.41
CA LYS A 1201 19.66 -20.72 -40.14
C LYS A 1201 18.86 -19.41 -40.05
N GLN A 1202 19.49 -18.28 -40.35
CA GLN A 1202 18.85 -16.97 -40.41
C GLN A 1202 17.74 -16.91 -41.47
N TYR A 1203 17.96 -17.50 -42.65
CA TYR A 1203 16.97 -17.55 -43.73
C TYR A 1203 15.69 -18.25 -43.29
N ARG A 1204 15.82 -19.41 -42.63
CA ARG A 1204 14.65 -20.14 -42.10
C ARG A 1204 13.93 -19.36 -41.01
N TYR A 1205 14.67 -18.74 -40.10
CA TYR A 1205 14.10 -17.94 -39.02
C TYR A 1205 13.35 -16.72 -39.58
N GLN A 1206 13.96 -15.96 -40.47
CA GLN A 1206 13.37 -14.75 -41.05
C GLN A 1206 12.14 -15.03 -41.92
N LEU A 1207 12.06 -16.21 -42.57
CA LEU A 1207 10.83 -16.65 -43.23
C LEU A 1207 9.68 -16.87 -42.22
N GLN A 1208 9.98 -17.43 -41.05
CA GLN A 1208 8.98 -17.56 -39.97
C GLN A 1208 8.61 -16.18 -39.41
N SER A 1209 9.58 -15.28 -39.24
CA SER A 1209 9.29 -13.90 -38.81
C SER A 1209 8.34 -13.19 -39.78
N LEU A 1210 8.58 -13.25 -41.09
CA LEU A 1210 7.69 -12.67 -42.11
C LEU A 1210 6.27 -13.29 -42.08
N GLN A 1211 6.16 -14.55 -41.66
CA GLN A 1211 4.88 -15.24 -41.48
C GLN A 1211 4.09 -14.72 -40.27
N TYR A 1212 4.75 -14.23 -39.22
CA TYR A 1212 4.12 -13.93 -37.94
C TYR A 1212 4.22 -12.47 -37.46
N LEU A 1213 4.99 -11.61 -38.16
CA LEU A 1213 5.08 -10.19 -37.81
C LEU A 1213 3.69 -9.54 -37.68
N PRO A 1214 3.47 -8.66 -36.69
CA PRO A 1214 2.20 -7.96 -36.55
C PRO A 1214 1.92 -7.07 -37.77
N ILE A 1215 0.64 -6.81 -38.03
CA ILE A 1215 0.17 -5.94 -39.11
C ILE A 1215 -0.25 -4.60 -38.52
N TYR A 1216 0.21 -3.51 -39.13
CA TYR A 1216 -0.19 -2.16 -38.77
C TYR A 1216 -0.26 -1.27 -40.01
N ASN A 1217 -1.47 -0.84 -40.39
CA ASN A 1217 -1.64 0.12 -41.47
C ASN A 1217 -1.87 1.55 -40.94
N ARG A 1218 -2.84 1.72 -40.03
CA ARG A 1218 -3.27 2.99 -39.44
C ARG A 1218 -3.90 2.78 -38.06
N THR A 1219 -3.76 3.74 -37.16
CA THR A 1219 -4.26 3.66 -35.78
C THR A 1219 -5.77 3.37 -35.68
N SER A 1220 -6.58 3.95 -36.58
CA SER A 1220 -8.04 3.76 -36.59
C SER A 1220 -8.48 2.30 -36.81
N TYR A 1221 -7.60 1.47 -37.38
CA TYR A 1221 -7.85 0.05 -37.64
C TYR A 1221 -6.89 -0.85 -36.87
N LEU A 1222 -6.12 -0.31 -35.92
CA LEU A 1222 -5.05 -1.06 -35.27
C LEU A 1222 -5.55 -2.36 -34.63
N ARG A 1223 -6.64 -2.29 -33.86
CA ARG A 1223 -7.20 -3.50 -33.23
C ARG A 1223 -7.73 -4.50 -34.24
N ASP A 1224 -8.37 -4.03 -35.31
CA ASP A 1224 -8.87 -4.90 -36.38
C ASP A 1224 -7.69 -5.55 -37.14
N ASP A 1225 -6.65 -4.79 -37.45
CA ASP A 1225 -5.43 -5.25 -38.10
C ASP A 1225 -4.71 -6.31 -37.26
N LEU A 1226 -4.56 -6.08 -35.95
CA LEU A 1226 -3.91 -7.01 -35.01
C LEU A 1226 -4.76 -8.27 -34.76
N ALA A 1227 -6.09 -8.15 -34.74
CA ALA A 1227 -6.98 -9.27 -34.50
C ALA A 1227 -7.18 -10.15 -35.75
N ALA A 1228 -7.19 -9.56 -36.94
CA ALA A 1228 -7.47 -10.26 -38.19
C ALA A 1228 -6.27 -11.04 -38.78
N HIS A 1229 -5.03 -10.77 -38.32
CA HIS A 1229 -3.79 -11.27 -38.92
C HIS A 1229 -2.85 -11.91 -37.89
#